data_AF-A0A383VUM1-F1
#
_entry.id   AF-A0A383VUM1-F1
#
_cell.length_a   1.000
_cell.length_b   1.000
_cell.length_c   1.000
_cell.angle_alpha   90.00
_cell.angle_beta   90.00
_cell.angle_gamma   90.00
#
_symmetry.space_group_name_H-M   'P 1'
#
loop_
_entity.id
_entity.type
_entity.pdbx_description
1 polymer ?
#
loop_
_entity_poly.entity_id
_entity_poly.type
_entity_poly.pdbx_seq_one_letter_code
_entity_poly.pdbx_strand_id
1 'polypeptide(L)'
;MPPTQQPLLLLLQQQQAEDAARLLSTIVNNSSITQLLQHPPPAVPTAQQQEVLQSCVAALITLMAVLPQGEQQHQGGQAVRSAGSLFVWALQRPDLIDPDQLEAPSRNFLRTLSGLFCHSYQTLADIAVAVLKTGSSSSSGGGGGRSVGMLAAAMTQQLEQSGVLSALPSILRATIEHATQQRQQQQLTGDWRLVVMVLTLLSSVTLIWQRVACSNPAMLRTVLPAALELQHLQAAGQLLPADATSAASTNAAGSSSRRNCSSSSGSSSSSRYAKEPHGAFFEVQLTAGLMLFQLCKLLDEQGLGGASEVQVEPTRKLMGDLAVSEMLLQLLAPFAMMLHKTHVTHRAEQQQQQQQQQGPSAASHSSSSSSSSLLVQASQQTPKQQLRADLLPIPAFHQHEDMLQLLPGGQAYLEAAAWKIRMQAVAAGGSEADTLDRVVQQTLMFVQAMTCSLKCLLDVEHPGRVGIGGVTALSAAAAVQLVLELQLLAAGEVQRQRAASQQQQQQQQQHNDESDMLESANKLLFLTNELLQVQIRGALQATGSSCLPPEVLQQAGLQLLQALAAPLQQLQLGGAPPGELGPVPGCVRQQLLAFKAAGSGMTPGQFGNLAVTAPSQLPALAAAHPEAYTALVDCFLRSLVTDAFNLTPAAEVLTHALAAVLGSQELLGRSVAVASLVSAVASLVKRAVQFVTATSLHAAGRWPAAVPASLRPRLAAAAAACYPAAVPPLVSSILTPCAAQLLEAASTVSSTGSATAGSQAAASVALLAVVLARSAVQLADAMEDAEDVQWEAWQLLVLRTVQSLLCCLSDMGIAPLSKDAEAPALRAAAAAAAAPAGPTAAASSSSSNSNSSRTLPAASSSSRSSSQQIKWSHLLQVHLISPEWAAAVAAFIAKWPRFCKIHLDLLHAELEDGAVLVVLAVEQQYADAVELCRTLVAAAPLPVVCNNPGCEDLADVSEAAACCKACAGCRCRYCSVACQKADWKRHKHACKRMAAAGQSCV
;
A
#
# COMPACT_ATOMS: atom_id res chain seq x y z
N MET A 1 -43.40 24.71 -33.10
CA MET A 1 -43.78 24.01 -34.35
C MET A 1 -44.82 22.94 -34.01
N PRO A 2 -45.83 22.71 -34.86
CA PRO A 2 -46.72 21.57 -34.69
C PRO A 2 -45.92 20.26 -34.79
N PRO A 3 -46.21 19.24 -33.96
CA PRO A 3 -45.45 17.98 -33.91
C PRO A 3 -45.42 17.21 -35.25
N THR A 4 -46.29 17.55 -36.20
CA THR A 4 -46.33 16.98 -37.55
C THR A 4 -45.27 17.55 -38.50
N GLN A 5 -44.65 18.71 -38.22
CA GLN A 5 -43.62 19.31 -39.09
C GLN A 5 -42.19 18.89 -38.73
N GLN A 6 -41.97 18.41 -37.52
CA GLN A 6 -40.66 18.01 -37.03
C GLN A 6 -40.04 16.83 -37.82
N PRO A 7 -40.80 15.79 -38.22
CA PRO A 7 -40.25 14.68 -39.01
C PRO A 7 -39.81 15.11 -40.42
N LEU A 8 -40.55 16.02 -41.06
CA LEU A 8 -40.21 16.53 -42.39
C LEU A 8 -38.95 17.39 -42.37
N LEU A 9 -38.79 18.21 -41.32
CA LEU A 9 -37.58 19.03 -41.15
C LEU A 9 -36.35 18.17 -40.88
N LEU A 10 -36.49 17.11 -40.07
CA LEU A 10 -35.44 16.11 -39.85
C LEU A 10 -35.05 15.37 -41.14
N LEU A 11 -36.04 14.96 -41.95
CA LEU A 11 -35.79 14.29 -43.23
C LEU A 11 -35.06 15.22 -44.22
N LEU A 12 -35.47 16.50 -44.28
CA LEU A 12 -34.81 17.48 -45.15
C LEU A 12 -33.36 17.73 -44.73
N GLN A 13 -33.12 17.87 -43.43
CA GLN A 13 -31.76 18.02 -42.90
C GLN A 13 -30.91 16.78 -43.13
N GLN A 14 -31.48 15.60 -42.96
CA GLN A 14 -30.81 14.37 -43.33
C GLN A 14 -30.39 14.40 -44.80
N GLN A 15 -31.31 14.69 -45.72
CA GLN A 15 -31.01 14.76 -47.15
C GLN A 15 -29.88 15.77 -47.43
N GLN A 16 -29.89 16.93 -46.76
CA GLN A 16 -28.84 17.94 -46.89
C GLN A 16 -27.48 17.44 -46.38
N ALA A 17 -27.43 16.72 -45.26
CA ALA A 17 -26.18 16.13 -44.75
C ALA A 17 -25.64 15.07 -45.72
N GLU A 18 -26.53 14.24 -46.26
CA GLU A 18 -26.19 13.21 -47.25
C GLU A 18 -25.68 13.80 -48.56
N ASP A 19 -26.31 14.88 -49.05
CA ASP A 19 -25.89 15.58 -50.25
C ASP A 19 -24.53 16.29 -50.04
N ALA A 20 -24.31 16.89 -48.87
CA ALA A 20 -23.04 17.52 -48.51
C ALA A 20 -21.90 16.48 -48.37
N ALA A 21 -22.17 15.33 -47.72
CA ALA A 21 -21.22 14.24 -47.58
C ALA A 21 -20.84 13.62 -48.95
N ARG A 22 -21.84 13.41 -49.81
CA ARG A 22 -21.62 12.93 -51.19
C ARG A 22 -20.83 13.94 -52.01
N LEU A 23 -21.17 15.22 -51.95
CA LEU A 23 -20.43 16.28 -52.64
C LEU A 23 -18.96 16.29 -52.22
N LEU A 24 -18.69 16.29 -50.91
CA LEU A 24 -17.32 16.23 -50.39
C LEU A 24 -16.57 15.00 -50.91
N SER A 25 -17.21 13.84 -50.92
CA SER A 25 -16.59 12.63 -51.43
C SER A 25 -16.37 12.65 -52.95
N THR A 26 -17.29 13.21 -53.73
CA THR A 26 -17.11 13.38 -55.18
C THR A 26 -15.93 14.30 -55.48
N ILE A 27 -15.75 15.37 -54.70
CA ILE A 27 -14.60 16.26 -54.80
C ILE A 27 -13.32 15.49 -54.46
N VAL A 28 -13.23 14.86 -53.29
CA VAL A 28 -12.02 14.16 -52.83
C VAL A 28 -11.62 12.99 -53.74
N ASN A 29 -12.58 12.26 -54.29
CA ASN A 29 -12.32 11.11 -55.18
C ASN A 29 -12.10 11.50 -56.65
N ASN A 30 -12.15 12.78 -57.01
CA ASN A 30 -11.80 13.23 -58.36
C ASN A 30 -10.34 12.82 -58.64
N SER A 31 -10.05 12.30 -59.84
CA SER A 31 -8.71 11.81 -60.19
C SER A 31 -7.62 12.88 -60.04
N SER A 32 -7.93 14.13 -60.38
CA SER A 32 -7.01 15.27 -60.22
C SER A 32 -6.70 15.57 -58.75
N ILE A 33 -7.71 15.45 -57.88
CA ILE A 33 -7.57 15.70 -56.44
C ILE A 33 -6.89 14.52 -55.78
N THR A 34 -7.23 13.28 -56.16
CA THR A 34 -6.51 12.08 -55.71
C THR A 34 -5.02 12.17 -56.03
N GLN A 35 -4.65 12.62 -57.24
CA GLN A 35 -3.25 12.89 -57.60
C GLN A 35 -2.62 14.01 -56.76
N LEU A 36 -3.37 15.07 -56.45
CA LEU A 36 -2.91 16.13 -55.55
C LEU A 36 -2.64 15.61 -54.13
N LEU A 37 -3.53 14.77 -53.60
CA LEU A 37 -3.45 14.22 -52.24
C LEU A 37 -2.31 13.20 -52.07
N GLN A 38 -1.79 12.64 -53.16
CA GLN A 38 -0.62 11.74 -53.15
C GLN A 38 0.71 12.47 -52.89
N HIS A 39 0.73 13.80 -53.00
CA HIS A 39 1.92 14.61 -52.80
C HIS A 39 1.71 15.61 -51.64
N PRO A 40 2.78 15.93 -50.88
CA PRO A 40 2.71 16.99 -49.86
C PRO A 40 2.23 18.31 -50.46
N PRO A 41 1.43 19.10 -49.71
CA PRO A 41 0.99 20.43 -50.16
C PRO A 41 2.19 21.28 -50.64
N PRO A 42 2.12 21.91 -51.82
CA PRO A 42 3.18 22.82 -52.25
C PRO A 42 3.20 24.07 -51.38
N ALA A 43 4.39 24.65 -51.18
CA ALA A 43 4.56 25.86 -50.36
C ALA A 43 3.71 27.05 -50.83
N VAL A 44 3.46 27.12 -52.14
CA VAL A 44 2.54 28.10 -52.75
C VAL A 44 1.53 27.32 -53.58
N PRO A 45 0.25 27.22 -53.14
CA PRO A 45 -0.77 26.54 -53.91
C PRO A 45 -1.06 27.30 -55.20
N THR A 46 -1.15 26.59 -56.32
CA THR A 46 -1.54 27.15 -57.61
C THR A 46 -2.99 27.66 -57.56
N ALA A 47 -3.39 28.55 -58.48
CA ALA A 47 -4.75 29.06 -58.51
C ALA A 47 -5.81 27.93 -58.59
N GLN A 48 -5.51 26.88 -59.35
CA GLN A 48 -6.35 25.69 -59.45
C GLN A 48 -6.43 24.93 -58.11
N GLN A 49 -5.31 24.77 -57.40
CA GLN A 49 -5.30 24.15 -56.07
C GLN A 49 -6.09 25.00 -55.07
N GLN A 50 -5.99 26.32 -55.12
CA GLN A 50 -6.76 27.23 -54.26
C GLN A 50 -8.27 27.11 -54.49
N GLU A 51 -8.72 26.94 -55.74
CA GLU A 51 -10.12 26.71 -56.07
C GLU A 51 -10.64 25.35 -55.54
N VAL A 52 -9.80 24.31 -55.64
CA VAL A 52 -10.08 23.00 -55.02
C VAL A 52 -10.18 23.12 -53.50
N LEU A 53 -9.22 23.78 -52.85
CA LEU A 53 -9.24 24.03 -51.40
C LEU A 53 -10.54 24.73 -50.98
N GLN A 54 -10.91 25.80 -51.71
CA GLN A 54 -12.14 26.55 -51.46
C GLN A 54 -13.38 25.66 -51.58
N SER A 55 -13.42 24.79 -52.59
CA SER A 55 -14.54 23.86 -52.82
C SER A 55 -14.65 22.82 -51.70
N CYS A 56 -13.53 22.24 -51.28
CA CYS A 56 -13.46 21.32 -50.15
C CYS A 56 -13.93 21.99 -48.85
N VAL A 57 -13.42 23.18 -48.55
CA VAL A 57 -13.80 23.95 -47.35
C VAL A 57 -15.28 24.30 -47.36
N ALA A 58 -15.83 24.74 -48.49
CA ALA A 58 -17.26 25.06 -48.61
C ALA A 58 -18.14 23.82 -48.35
N ALA A 59 -17.71 22.64 -48.85
CA ALA A 59 -18.41 21.38 -48.59
C ALA A 59 -18.34 20.97 -47.10
N LEU A 60 -17.19 21.14 -46.44
CA LEU A 60 -17.02 20.90 -45.00
C LEU A 60 -17.90 21.83 -44.15
N ILE A 61 -17.93 23.14 -44.47
CA ILE A 61 -18.80 24.11 -43.78
C ILE A 61 -20.27 23.72 -43.91
N THR A 62 -20.69 23.33 -45.12
CA THR A 62 -22.07 22.88 -45.37
C THR A 62 -22.38 21.65 -44.53
N LEU A 63 -21.47 20.68 -44.48
CA LEU A 63 -21.64 19.48 -43.68
C LEU A 63 -21.75 19.80 -42.17
N MET A 64 -20.85 20.63 -41.63
CA MET A 64 -20.87 21.07 -40.23
C MET A 64 -22.18 21.77 -39.83
N ALA A 65 -22.77 22.56 -40.74
CA ALA A 65 -24.03 23.24 -40.48
C ALA A 65 -25.21 22.27 -40.29
N VAL A 66 -25.13 21.06 -40.86
CA VAL A 66 -26.24 20.10 -40.89
C VAL A 66 -26.04 18.94 -39.90
N LEU A 67 -24.79 18.58 -39.58
CA LEU A 67 -24.43 17.48 -38.66
C LEU A 67 -25.09 17.53 -37.27
N PRO A 68 -25.25 18.68 -36.59
CA PRO A 68 -25.78 18.72 -35.22
C PRO A 68 -27.24 18.28 -35.06
N GLN A 69 -28.00 18.13 -36.16
CA GLN A 69 -29.45 17.96 -36.11
C GLN A 69 -29.97 16.60 -36.61
N GLY A 70 -29.14 15.77 -37.27
CA GLY A 70 -29.58 14.48 -37.82
C GLY A 70 -29.21 13.28 -36.92
N GLU A 71 -30.20 12.48 -36.50
CA GLU A 71 -29.99 11.22 -35.75
C GLU A 71 -29.51 10.02 -36.61
N GLN A 72 -29.03 10.24 -37.84
CA GLN A 72 -28.92 9.18 -38.85
C GLN A 72 -27.53 8.52 -38.93
N GLN A 73 -27.51 7.18 -38.95
CA GLN A 73 -26.35 6.32 -38.64
C GLN A 73 -25.57 5.75 -39.85
N HIS A 74 -26.06 5.86 -41.08
CA HIS A 74 -25.47 5.08 -42.20
C HIS A 74 -24.59 5.86 -43.18
N GLN A 75 -24.74 7.18 -43.30
CA GLN A 75 -24.00 7.95 -44.32
C GLN A 75 -22.87 8.84 -43.77
N GLY A 76 -22.77 9.01 -42.44
CA GLY A 76 -21.67 9.75 -41.82
C GLY A 76 -20.28 9.16 -42.08
N GLY A 77 -20.19 7.86 -42.39
CA GLY A 77 -18.92 7.18 -42.63
C GLY A 77 -18.12 7.77 -43.80
N GLN A 78 -18.78 8.09 -44.92
CA GLN A 78 -18.10 8.61 -46.10
C GLN A 78 -17.58 10.04 -45.87
N ALA A 79 -18.34 10.86 -45.14
CA ALA A 79 -17.92 12.18 -44.71
C ALA A 79 -16.68 12.14 -43.81
N VAL A 80 -16.66 11.24 -42.81
CA VAL A 80 -15.49 11.01 -41.94
C VAL A 80 -14.26 10.67 -42.77
N ARG A 81 -14.39 9.75 -43.73
CA ARG A 81 -13.27 9.35 -44.58
C ARG A 81 -12.73 10.51 -45.41
N SER A 82 -13.60 11.26 -46.09
CA SER A 82 -13.18 12.39 -46.92
C SER A 82 -12.58 13.54 -46.11
N ALA A 83 -13.19 13.91 -44.98
CA ALA A 83 -12.65 14.91 -44.06
C ALA A 83 -11.31 14.46 -43.46
N GLY A 84 -11.18 13.16 -43.12
CA GLY A 84 -9.94 12.56 -42.64
C GLY A 84 -8.79 12.63 -43.65
N SER A 85 -9.05 12.29 -44.92
CA SER A 85 -8.01 12.37 -45.96
C SER A 85 -7.55 13.80 -46.20
N LEU A 86 -8.46 14.78 -46.20
CA LEU A 86 -8.12 16.20 -46.29
C LEU A 86 -7.33 16.69 -45.07
N PHE A 87 -7.68 16.22 -43.87
CA PHE A 87 -6.97 16.51 -42.63
C PHE A 87 -5.52 16.00 -42.66
N VAL A 88 -5.31 14.73 -43.03
CA VAL A 88 -3.97 14.13 -43.16
C VAL A 88 -3.13 14.90 -44.17
N TRP A 89 -3.69 15.19 -45.33
CA TRP A 89 -2.98 15.90 -46.38
C TRP A 89 -2.54 17.30 -45.94
N ALA A 90 -3.41 18.05 -45.24
CA ALA A 90 -3.04 19.35 -44.69
C ALA A 90 -1.89 19.26 -43.68
N LEU A 91 -1.81 18.17 -42.91
CA LEU A 91 -0.79 17.97 -41.88
C LEU A 91 0.53 17.38 -42.37
N GLN A 92 0.64 17.04 -43.67
CA GLN A 92 1.93 16.69 -44.27
C GLN A 92 2.91 17.88 -44.32
N ARG A 93 2.39 19.12 -44.17
CA ARG A 93 3.17 20.37 -44.16
C ARG A 93 2.67 21.30 -43.04
N PRO A 94 2.94 20.97 -41.75
CA PRO A 94 2.47 21.78 -40.63
C PRO A 94 3.06 23.19 -40.63
N ASP A 95 4.20 23.40 -41.30
CA ASP A 95 4.85 24.68 -41.52
C ASP A 95 4.03 25.68 -42.34
N LEU A 96 3.07 25.20 -43.15
CA LEU A 96 2.19 26.02 -43.98
C LEU A 96 0.88 26.39 -43.28
N ILE A 97 0.63 25.87 -42.07
CA ILE A 97 -0.56 26.19 -41.29
C ILE A 97 -0.24 27.41 -40.43
N ASP A 98 -0.69 28.57 -40.91
CA ASP A 98 -0.62 29.84 -40.18
C ASP A 98 -1.56 29.79 -38.96
N PRO A 99 -1.04 29.83 -37.73
CA PRO A 99 -1.84 29.71 -36.52
C PRO A 99 -2.62 31.00 -36.20
N ASP A 100 -2.18 32.17 -36.67
CA ASP A 100 -2.90 33.43 -36.47
C ASP A 100 -4.21 33.44 -37.26
N GLN A 101 -4.23 32.76 -38.41
CA GLN A 101 -5.44 32.53 -39.19
C GLN A 101 -6.42 31.57 -38.52
N LEU A 102 -5.97 30.71 -37.59
CA LEU A 102 -6.86 29.83 -36.83
C LEU A 102 -7.67 30.59 -35.77
N GLU A 103 -7.12 31.67 -35.21
CA GLU A 103 -7.82 32.55 -34.25
C GLU A 103 -8.69 33.60 -34.92
N ALA A 104 -8.18 34.22 -35.99
CA ALA A 104 -8.87 35.28 -36.71
C ALA A 104 -9.01 34.93 -38.20
N PRO A 105 -10.01 34.11 -38.59
CA PRO A 105 -10.20 33.69 -39.96
C PRO A 105 -10.36 34.90 -40.89
N SER A 106 -9.42 35.10 -41.82
CA SER A 106 -9.51 36.15 -42.84
C SER A 106 -10.51 35.78 -43.94
N ARG A 107 -10.91 36.72 -44.80
CA ARG A 107 -11.73 36.41 -45.99
C ARG A 107 -11.06 35.39 -46.93
N ASN A 108 -9.73 35.33 -46.92
CA ASN A 108 -8.96 34.40 -47.75
C ASN A 108 -8.78 33.03 -47.08
N PHE A 109 -9.20 32.87 -45.82
CA PHE A 109 -9.03 31.64 -45.03
C PHE A 109 -9.53 30.40 -45.77
N LEU A 110 -10.67 30.51 -46.48
CA LEU A 110 -11.27 29.41 -47.25
C LEU A 110 -10.37 28.89 -48.38
N ARG A 111 -9.37 29.67 -48.82
CA ARG A 111 -8.41 29.31 -49.89
C ARG A 111 -7.05 28.86 -49.35
N THR A 112 -6.90 28.75 -48.03
CA THR A 112 -5.63 28.41 -47.37
C THR A 112 -5.63 26.99 -46.83
N LEU A 113 -4.43 26.47 -46.57
CA LEU A 113 -4.27 25.18 -45.88
C LEU A 113 -4.78 25.24 -44.44
N SER A 114 -4.63 26.39 -43.75
CA SER A 114 -5.19 26.62 -42.41
C SER A 114 -6.72 26.50 -42.40
N GLY A 115 -7.40 27.01 -43.43
CA GLY A 115 -8.85 26.88 -43.59
C GLY A 115 -9.28 25.43 -43.79
N LEU A 116 -8.59 24.70 -44.67
CA LEU A 116 -8.85 23.28 -44.88
C LEU A 116 -8.64 22.47 -43.61
N PHE A 117 -7.51 22.65 -42.93
CA PHE A 117 -7.18 21.98 -41.68
C PHE A 117 -8.24 22.24 -40.61
N CYS A 118 -8.58 23.51 -40.37
CA CYS A 118 -9.53 23.92 -39.33
C CYS A 118 -10.92 23.32 -39.55
N HIS A 119 -11.45 23.41 -40.78
CA HIS A 119 -12.78 22.88 -41.07
C HIS A 119 -12.83 21.36 -41.16
N SER A 120 -11.76 20.69 -41.60
CA SER A 120 -11.66 19.23 -41.52
C SER A 120 -11.63 18.76 -40.07
N TYR A 121 -10.83 19.41 -39.22
CA TYR A 121 -10.77 19.15 -37.78
C TYR A 121 -12.15 19.33 -37.11
N GLN A 122 -12.80 20.48 -37.33
CA GLN A 122 -14.11 20.79 -36.75
C GLN A 122 -15.16 19.78 -37.20
N THR A 123 -15.18 19.41 -38.48
CA THR A 123 -16.08 18.39 -39.01
C THR A 123 -15.89 17.05 -38.29
N LEU A 124 -14.64 16.59 -38.14
CA LEU A 124 -14.34 15.33 -37.44
C LEU A 124 -14.72 15.40 -35.96
N ALA A 125 -14.46 16.52 -35.29
CA ALA A 125 -14.82 16.74 -33.90
C ALA A 125 -16.35 16.77 -33.70
N ASP A 126 -17.09 17.46 -34.56
CA ASP A 126 -18.55 17.54 -34.51
C ASP A 126 -19.20 16.19 -34.76
N ILE A 127 -18.67 15.41 -35.71
CA ILE A 127 -19.12 14.02 -35.93
C ILE A 127 -18.86 13.19 -34.67
N ALA A 128 -17.67 13.30 -34.07
CA ALA A 128 -17.36 12.58 -32.84
C ALA A 128 -18.32 12.96 -31.71
N VAL A 129 -18.58 14.25 -31.50
CA VAL A 129 -19.54 14.72 -30.50
C VAL A 129 -20.95 14.22 -30.79
N ALA A 130 -21.38 14.18 -32.05
CA ALA A 130 -22.67 13.64 -32.44
C ALA A 130 -22.80 12.15 -32.08
N VAL A 131 -21.78 11.34 -32.38
CA VAL A 131 -21.72 9.92 -31.98
C VAL A 131 -21.87 9.78 -30.45
N LEU A 132 -21.21 10.65 -29.68
CA LEU A 132 -21.26 10.60 -28.21
C LEU A 132 -22.60 11.04 -27.62
N LYS A 133 -23.26 12.03 -28.23
CA LYS A 133 -24.58 12.51 -27.78
C LYS A 133 -25.68 11.47 -27.98
N THR A 134 -25.65 10.71 -29.08
CA THR A 134 -26.67 9.68 -29.37
C THR A 134 -26.79 8.58 -28.31
N GLY A 135 -25.75 8.36 -27.50
CA GLY A 135 -25.77 7.35 -26.42
C GLY A 135 -26.36 7.79 -25.09
N SER A 136 -26.64 9.09 -24.88
CA SER A 136 -27.01 9.60 -23.54
C SER A 136 -28.52 9.75 -23.33
N SER A 137 -29.33 9.75 -24.39
CA SER A 137 -30.76 10.10 -24.35
C SER A 137 -31.72 8.90 -24.15
N SER A 138 -31.25 7.65 -24.17
CA SER A 138 -32.10 6.45 -24.12
C SER A 138 -32.00 5.70 -22.79
N SER A 139 -32.51 6.28 -21.69
CA SER A 139 -32.53 5.61 -20.38
C SER A 139 -33.67 4.60 -20.19
N SER A 140 -34.61 4.45 -21.14
CA SER A 140 -35.85 3.69 -20.94
C SER A 140 -36.04 2.43 -21.81
N GLY A 141 -35.10 2.05 -22.68
CA GLY A 141 -35.25 0.84 -23.50
C GLY A 141 -33.92 0.20 -23.90
N GLY A 142 -33.68 -1.05 -23.48
CA GLY A 142 -32.41 -1.80 -23.63
C GLY A 142 -31.90 -2.07 -25.05
N GLY A 143 -32.47 -1.44 -26.09
CA GLY A 143 -32.05 -1.61 -27.49
C GLY A 143 -31.03 -0.58 -28.01
N GLY A 144 -30.96 0.62 -27.42
CA GLY A 144 -30.23 1.76 -28.01
C GLY A 144 -28.69 1.63 -28.05
N GLY A 145 -28.09 1.04 -27.01
CA GLY A 145 -26.62 1.00 -26.86
C GLY A 145 -25.88 0.28 -28.00
N ARG A 146 -26.49 -0.75 -28.59
CA ARG A 146 -25.88 -1.53 -29.67
C ARG A 146 -25.58 -0.68 -30.91
N SER A 147 -26.43 0.29 -31.22
CA SER A 147 -26.28 1.07 -32.45
C SER A 147 -25.15 2.10 -32.36
N VAL A 148 -24.95 2.71 -31.19
CA VAL A 148 -23.84 3.65 -30.94
C VAL A 148 -22.49 2.94 -31.11
N GLY A 149 -22.35 1.73 -30.57
CA GLY A 149 -21.12 0.94 -30.72
C GLY A 149 -20.80 0.58 -32.18
N MET A 150 -21.81 0.29 -33.01
CA MET A 150 -21.61 0.04 -34.44
C MET A 150 -21.18 1.29 -35.20
N LEU A 151 -21.83 2.43 -34.93
CA LEU A 151 -21.47 3.71 -35.56
C LEU A 151 -20.04 4.14 -35.19
N ALA A 152 -19.68 4.02 -33.91
CA ALA A 152 -18.36 4.32 -33.40
C ALA A 152 -17.26 3.45 -34.04
N ALA A 153 -17.54 2.16 -34.22
CA ALA A 153 -16.65 1.23 -34.92
C ALA A 153 -16.52 1.54 -36.41
N ALA A 154 -17.64 1.86 -37.09
CA ALA A 154 -17.63 2.29 -38.48
C ALA A 154 -16.83 3.58 -38.66
N MET A 155 -17.00 4.56 -37.78
CA MET A 155 -16.20 5.79 -37.78
C MET A 155 -14.70 5.50 -37.62
N THR A 156 -14.33 4.60 -36.71
CA THR A 156 -12.93 4.19 -36.52
C THR A 156 -12.36 3.57 -37.79
N GLN A 157 -13.11 2.66 -38.42
CA GLN A 157 -12.70 2.05 -39.70
C GLN A 157 -12.56 3.09 -40.83
N GLN A 158 -13.41 4.11 -40.86
CA GLN A 158 -13.31 5.18 -41.86
C GLN A 158 -12.11 6.11 -41.61
N LEU A 159 -11.77 6.39 -40.35
CA LEU A 159 -10.55 7.11 -39.98
C LEU A 159 -9.30 6.30 -40.36
N GLU A 160 -9.30 5.00 -40.14
CA GLU A 160 -8.23 4.09 -40.58
C GLU A 160 -8.07 4.12 -42.10
N GLN A 161 -9.17 3.95 -42.85
CA GLN A 161 -9.18 4.00 -44.32
C GLN A 161 -8.78 5.36 -44.90
N SER A 162 -8.94 6.44 -44.13
CA SER A 162 -8.51 7.78 -44.54
C SER A 162 -7.01 8.03 -44.35
N GLY A 163 -6.32 7.14 -43.62
CA GLY A 163 -4.92 7.30 -43.23
C GLY A 163 -4.69 8.19 -42.01
N VAL A 164 -5.75 8.73 -41.38
CA VAL A 164 -5.61 9.61 -40.20
C VAL A 164 -4.90 8.90 -39.06
N LEU A 165 -5.32 7.67 -38.76
CA LEU A 165 -4.80 6.93 -37.61
C LEU A 165 -3.33 6.54 -37.81
N SER A 166 -2.96 6.07 -39.01
CA SER A 166 -1.58 5.69 -39.33
C SER A 166 -0.63 6.87 -39.54
N ALA A 167 -1.15 8.06 -39.92
CA ALA A 167 -0.37 9.28 -40.04
C ALA A 167 -0.24 10.05 -38.71
N LEU A 168 -1.09 9.76 -37.73
CA LEU A 168 -1.13 10.50 -36.47
C LEU A 168 0.22 10.54 -35.73
N PRO A 169 1.02 9.46 -35.66
CA PRO A 169 2.34 9.48 -35.02
C PRO A 169 3.30 10.50 -35.65
N SER A 170 3.38 10.50 -36.98
CA SER A 170 4.30 11.39 -37.71
C SER A 170 3.82 12.83 -37.65
N ILE A 171 2.51 13.06 -37.73
CA ILE A 171 1.88 14.37 -37.57
C ILE A 171 2.15 14.94 -36.17
N LEU A 172 1.91 14.16 -35.11
CA LEU A 172 2.10 14.64 -33.74
C LEU A 172 3.56 14.97 -33.47
N ARG A 173 4.49 14.11 -33.93
CA ARG A 173 5.93 14.40 -33.87
C ARG A 173 6.29 15.68 -34.62
N ALA A 174 5.90 15.81 -35.88
CA ALA A 174 6.23 16.97 -36.71
C ALA A 174 5.67 18.28 -36.15
N THR A 175 4.45 18.25 -35.60
CA THR A 175 3.83 19.44 -35.00
C THR A 175 4.51 19.86 -33.69
N ILE A 176 4.94 18.91 -32.86
CA ILE A 176 5.71 19.21 -31.63
C ILE A 176 7.12 19.71 -31.98
N GLU A 177 7.80 19.09 -32.93
CA GLU A 177 9.13 19.53 -33.41
C GLU A 177 9.05 20.95 -33.98
N HIS A 178 8.03 21.24 -34.79
CA HIS A 178 7.80 22.58 -35.34
C HIS A 178 7.55 23.62 -34.23
N ALA A 179 6.68 23.33 -33.26
CA ALA A 179 6.41 24.23 -32.12
C ALA A 179 7.68 24.47 -31.28
N THR A 180 8.49 23.43 -31.09
CA THR A 180 9.76 23.51 -30.36
C THR A 180 10.81 24.32 -31.13
N GLN A 181 10.89 24.15 -32.45
CA GLN A 181 11.80 24.90 -33.31
C GLN A 181 11.45 26.39 -33.35
N GLN A 182 10.15 26.73 -33.43
CA GLN A 182 9.70 28.13 -33.34
C GLN A 182 10.08 28.77 -32.00
N ARG A 183 9.91 28.04 -30.88
CA ARG A 183 10.34 28.49 -29.55
C ARG A 183 11.84 28.81 -29.51
N GLN A 184 12.67 27.94 -30.09
CA GLN A 184 14.12 28.13 -30.12
C GLN A 184 14.54 29.32 -30.99
N GLN A 185 13.84 29.56 -32.12
CA GLN A 185 14.20 30.63 -33.05
C GLN A 185 13.77 32.02 -32.60
N GLN A 186 12.59 32.16 -32.00
CA GLN A 186 11.99 33.49 -31.78
C GLN A 186 12.16 34.04 -30.36
N GLN A 187 12.74 33.28 -29.42
CA GLN A 187 12.71 33.57 -27.97
C GLN A 187 11.29 33.84 -27.41
N LEU A 188 10.26 33.58 -28.22
CA LEU A 188 8.86 33.71 -27.87
C LEU A 188 8.32 32.34 -27.45
N THR A 189 7.20 32.34 -26.71
CA THR A 189 6.41 31.15 -26.44
C THR A 189 6.02 30.50 -27.78
N GLY A 190 6.58 29.31 -28.06
CA GLY A 190 6.27 28.58 -29.29
C GLY A 190 4.76 28.37 -29.45
N ASP A 191 4.28 28.32 -30.69
CA ASP A 191 2.85 28.16 -30.95
C ASP A 191 2.40 26.70 -30.82
N TRP A 192 1.64 26.42 -29.77
CA TRP A 192 1.14 25.08 -29.46
C TRP A 192 -0.28 24.80 -29.99
N ARG A 193 -0.91 25.77 -30.68
CA ARG A 193 -2.32 25.66 -31.09
C ARG A 193 -2.57 24.46 -31.99
N LEU A 194 -1.67 24.21 -32.94
CA LEU A 194 -1.76 23.07 -33.86
C LEU A 194 -1.68 21.72 -33.12
N VAL A 195 -0.73 21.59 -32.19
CA VAL A 195 -0.58 20.39 -31.34
C VAL A 195 -1.84 20.16 -30.50
N VAL A 196 -2.38 21.21 -29.87
CA VAL A 196 -3.60 21.14 -29.06
C VAL A 196 -4.81 20.69 -29.89
N MET A 197 -4.95 21.16 -31.13
CA MET A 197 -6.04 20.73 -32.03
C MET A 197 -5.91 19.24 -32.39
N VAL A 198 -4.72 18.77 -32.74
CA VAL A 198 -4.47 17.35 -33.03
C VAL A 198 -4.77 16.48 -31.80
N LEU A 199 -4.32 16.88 -30.62
CA LEU A 199 -4.60 16.18 -29.36
C LEU A 199 -6.10 16.19 -29.03
N THR A 200 -6.81 17.30 -29.27
CA THR A 200 -8.27 17.36 -29.02
C THR A 200 -9.04 16.42 -29.94
N LEU A 201 -8.63 16.29 -31.21
CA LEU A 201 -9.19 15.29 -32.12
C LEU A 201 -8.93 13.87 -31.61
N LEU A 202 -7.69 13.58 -31.21
CA LEU A 202 -7.32 12.26 -30.69
C LEU A 202 -8.13 11.92 -29.43
N SER A 203 -8.31 12.85 -28.50
CA SER A 203 -9.16 12.65 -27.33
C SER A 203 -10.60 12.31 -27.73
N SER A 204 -11.15 12.99 -28.75
CA SER A 204 -12.49 12.71 -29.26
C SER A 204 -12.59 11.30 -29.87
N VAL A 205 -11.58 10.88 -30.62
CA VAL A 205 -11.48 9.53 -31.20
C VAL A 205 -11.36 8.46 -30.12
N THR A 206 -10.54 8.68 -29.09
CA THR A 206 -10.41 7.75 -27.97
C THR A 206 -11.71 7.64 -27.16
N LEU A 207 -12.48 8.72 -27.04
CA LEU A 207 -13.77 8.71 -26.37
C LEU A 207 -14.80 7.87 -27.15
N ILE A 208 -14.74 7.90 -28.49
CA ILE A 208 -15.51 7.00 -29.35
C ILE A 208 -15.11 5.54 -29.09
N TRP A 209 -13.81 5.24 -28.99
CA TRP A 209 -13.31 3.90 -28.68
C TRP A 209 -13.78 3.39 -27.31
N GLN A 210 -13.77 4.26 -26.29
CA GLN A 210 -14.34 3.95 -24.98
C GLN A 210 -15.82 3.56 -25.11
N ARG A 211 -16.61 4.25 -25.93
CA ARG A 211 -18.03 3.89 -26.16
C ARG A 211 -18.19 2.56 -26.88
N VAL A 212 -17.31 2.22 -27.83
CA VAL A 212 -17.30 0.87 -28.45
C VAL A 212 -17.08 -0.19 -27.38
N ALA A 213 -16.06 -0.01 -26.52
CA ALA A 213 -15.74 -0.95 -25.44
C ALA A 213 -16.93 -1.17 -24.49
N CYS A 214 -17.64 -0.10 -24.12
CA CYS A 214 -18.79 -0.19 -23.21
C CYS A 214 -20.04 -0.80 -23.87
N SER A 215 -20.30 -0.50 -25.15
CA SER A 215 -21.63 -0.72 -25.75
C SER A 215 -21.69 -1.93 -26.69
N ASN A 216 -20.55 -2.30 -27.31
CA ASN A 216 -20.48 -3.42 -28.23
C ASN A 216 -19.06 -4.02 -28.26
N PRO A 217 -18.70 -4.84 -27.26
CA PRO A 217 -17.36 -5.43 -27.18
C PRO A 217 -16.99 -6.25 -28.43
N ALA A 218 -17.97 -6.81 -29.14
CA ALA A 218 -17.71 -7.56 -30.38
C ALA A 218 -17.05 -6.71 -31.49
N MET A 219 -17.22 -5.39 -31.45
CA MET A 219 -16.60 -4.47 -32.39
C MET A 219 -15.20 -4.03 -31.98
N LEU A 220 -14.70 -4.40 -30.79
CA LEU A 220 -13.35 -4.06 -30.34
C LEU A 220 -12.26 -4.53 -31.31
N ARG A 221 -12.49 -5.64 -32.03
CA ARG A 221 -11.57 -6.10 -33.10
C ARG A 221 -11.24 -5.04 -34.15
N THR A 222 -12.15 -4.09 -34.37
CA THR A 222 -11.97 -2.98 -35.34
C THR A 222 -11.23 -1.79 -34.74
N VAL A 223 -11.24 -1.66 -33.40
CA VAL A 223 -10.69 -0.52 -32.68
C VAL A 223 -9.31 -0.83 -32.11
N LEU A 224 -9.07 -2.06 -31.67
CA LEU A 224 -7.82 -2.48 -31.04
C LEU A 224 -6.57 -2.23 -31.90
N PRO A 225 -6.57 -2.48 -33.23
CA PRO A 225 -5.42 -2.14 -34.07
C PRO A 225 -5.08 -0.64 -34.03
N ALA A 226 -6.10 0.22 -34.07
CA ALA A 226 -5.93 1.66 -33.96
C ALA A 226 -5.54 2.11 -32.55
N ALA A 227 -5.96 1.39 -31.51
CA ALA A 227 -5.59 1.71 -30.13
C ALA A 227 -4.12 1.38 -29.83
N LEU A 228 -3.46 0.54 -30.63
CA LEU A 228 -2.00 0.34 -30.54
C LEU A 228 -1.23 1.63 -30.85
N GLU A 229 -1.83 2.58 -31.57
CA GLU A 229 -1.24 3.91 -31.81
C GLU A 229 -1.06 4.74 -30.53
N LEU A 230 -1.64 4.34 -29.39
CA LEU A 230 -1.35 4.92 -28.07
C LEU A 230 0.15 4.83 -27.71
N GLN A 231 0.89 3.88 -28.27
CA GLN A 231 2.35 3.81 -28.15
C GLN A 231 3.03 5.08 -28.69
N HIS A 232 2.52 5.60 -29.80
CA HIS A 232 3.08 6.80 -30.41
C HIS A 232 2.71 8.07 -29.67
N LEU A 233 1.55 8.09 -29.01
CA LEU A 233 1.20 9.17 -28.09
C LEU A 233 2.23 9.27 -26.96
N GLN A 234 2.65 8.14 -26.39
CA GLN A 234 3.70 8.10 -25.36
C GLN A 234 5.03 8.65 -25.87
N ALA A 235 5.49 8.19 -27.03
CA ALA A 235 6.72 8.69 -27.64
C ALA A 235 6.67 10.21 -27.93
N ALA A 236 5.50 10.74 -28.28
CA ALA A 236 5.31 12.17 -28.52
C ALA A 236 5.32 13.00 -27.22
N GLY A 237 4.87 12.43 -26.09
CA GLY A 237 4.90 13.09 -24.78
C GLY A 237 6.32 13.49 -24.35
N GLN A 238 7.33 12.68 -24.71
CA GLN A 238 8.75 12.95 -24.42
C GLN A 238 9.30 14.17 -25.19
N LEU A 239 8.62 14.60 -26.25
CA LEU A 239 8.99 15.79 -27.02
C LEU A 239 8.39 17.07 -26.44
N LEU A 240 7.47 16.97 -25.47
CA LEU A 240 6.92 18.15 -24.79
C LEU A 240 8.01 18.80 -23.93
N PRO A 241 8.10 20.14 -23.93
CA PRO A 241 9.14 20.83 -23.18
C PRO A 241 8.96 20.66 -21.67
N ALA A 242 10.06 20.41 -20.96
CA ALA A 242 10.11 20.35 -19.50
C ALA A 242 9.99 21.72 -18.82
N ASP A 243 10.48 22.78 -19.50
CA ASP A 243 10.45 24.14 -18.96
C ASP A 243 9.02 24.67 -18.95
N ALA A 244 8.38 24.62 -17.77
CA ALA A 244 7.19 25.40 -17.46
C ALA A 244 7.50 26.86 -17.79
N THR A 245 6.64 27.50 -18.58
CA THR A 245 6.73 28.93 -18.85
C THR A 245 6.44 29.67 -17.54
N SER A 246 7.49 29.91 -16.76
CA SER A 246 7.47 30.59 -15.44
C SER A 246 6.79 31.97 -15.45
N ALA A 247 6.53 32.52 -16.65
CA ALA A 247 5.81 33.76 -16.85
C ALA A 247 4.30 33.71 -16.48
N ALA A 248 3.65 32.53 -16.46
CA ALA A 248 2.21 32.45 -16.20
C ALA A 248 1.82 32.29 -14.71
N SER A 249 2.66 31.63 -13.90
CA SER A 249 2.29 31.24 -12.52
C SER A 249 2.39 32.39 -11.51
N THR A 250 3.21 33.41 -11.76
CA THR A 250 3.41 34.54 -10.83
C THR A 250 2.19 35.47 -10.71
N ASN A 251 1.28 35.48 -11.69
CA ASN A 251 0.10 36.35 -11.65
C ASN A 251 -1.13 35.75 -10.96
N ALA A 252 -1.17 34.44 -10.72
CA ALA A 252 -2.36 33.79 -10.14
C ALA A 252 -2.36 33.72 -8.60
N ALA A 253 -1.21 33.78 -7.94
CA ALA A 253 -1.10 33.59 -6.48
C ALA A 253 -1.24 34.88 -5.64
N GLY A 254 -1.28 36.06 -6.26
CA GLY A 254 -1.12 37.35 -5.55
C GLY A 254 -2.40 38.10 -5.12
N SER A 255 -3.61 37.70 -5.50
CA SER A 255 -4.82 38.53 -5.32
C SER A 255 -5.93 37.94 -4.44
N SER A 256 -5.57 37.34 -3.29
CA SER A 256 -6.54 37.03 -2.22
C SER A 256 -6.82 38.23 -1.28
N SER A 257 -6.48 39.46 -1.68
CA SER A 257 -6.85 40.66 -0.92
C SER A 257 -8.33 40.98 -1.13
N ARG A 258 -9.13 40.64 -0.11
CA ARG A 258 -10.54 41.05 0.05
C ARG A 258 -10.66 42.58 -0.13
N ARG A 259 -11.04 43.05 -1.31
CA ARG A 259 -11.63 44.38 -1.48
C ARG A 259 -12.90 44.28 -2.29
N ASN A 260 -13.99 44.65 -1.63
CA ASN A 260 -15.27 45.02 -2.23
C ASN A 260 -15.04 46.00 -3.37
N CYS A 261 -15.22 45.56 -4.61
CA CYS A 261 -15.34 46.45 -5.75
C CYS A 261 -16.57 46.05 -6.57
N SER A 262 -17.47 47.01 -6.64
CA SER A 262 -18.76 46.99 -7.29
C SER A 262 -18.64 46.80 -8.80
N SER A 263 -19.39 45.84 -9.34
CA SER A 263 -20.08 45.86 -10.64
C SER A 263 -19.49 46.79 -11.73
N SER A 264 -18.56 46.26 -12.53
CA SER A 264 -18.37 46.70 -13.91
C SER A 264 -18.12 45.49 -14.80
N SER A 265 -19.18 45.09 -15.50
CA SER A 265 -19.28 43.97 -16.43
C SER A 265 -18.42 44.19 -17.68
N GLY A 266 -17.11 43.99 -17.56
CA GLY A 266 -16.18 43.94 -18.69
C GLY A 266 -15.92 42.50 -19.11
N SER A 267 -16.71 41.98 -20.05
CA SER A 267 -16.58 40.64 -20.65
C SER A 267 -15.34 40.51 -21.54
N SER A 268 -14.14 40.61 -20.98
CA SER A 268 -12.90 40.28 -21.70
C SER A 268 -12.63 38.77 -21.58
N SER A 269 -13.41 37.99 -22.32
CA SER A 269 -13.36 36.51 -22.36
C SER A 269 -12.23 35.93 -23.23
N SER A 270 -11.34 36.77 -23.79
CA SER A 270 -10.47 36.34 -24.89
C SER A 270 -9.13 35.71 -24.47
N SER A 271 -8.68 35.84 -23.22
CA SER A 271 -7.36 35.28 -22.81
C SER A 271 -7.42 33.89 -22.15
N ARG A 272 -8.59 33.23 -22.15
CA ARG A 272 -8.82 31.98 -21.37
C ARG A 272 -8.49 30.67 -22.10
N TYR A 273 -8.01 30.70 -23.34
CA TYR A 273 -8.03 29.50 -24.20
C TYR A 273 -6.71 29.12 -24.86
N ALA A 274 -5.57 29.69 -24.45
CA ALA A 274 -4.30 29.00 -24.69
C ALA A 274 -4.28 27.76 -23.78
N LYS A 275 -5.01 26.71 -24.17
CA LYS A 275 -4.92 25.39 -23.55
C LYS A 275 -3.46 25.00 -23.66
N GLU A 276 -2.80 24.87 -22.53
CA GLU A 276 -1.42 24.40 -22.50
C GLU A 276 -1.37 22.99 -23.14
N PRO A 277 -0.35 22.71 -23.98
CA PRO A 277 -0.23 21.44 -24.68
C PRO A 277 -0.28 20.25 -23.72
N HIS A 278 0.30 20.40 -22.52
CA HIS A 278 0.25 19.38 -21.46
C HIS A 278 -1.17 19.08 -20.99
N GLY A 279 -2.04 20.08 -20.88
CA GLY A 279 -3.43 19.89 -20.48
C GLY A 279 -4.26 19.17 -21.55
N ALA A 280 -3.99 19.43 -22.82
CA ALA A 280 -4.59 18.68 -23.93
C ALA A 280 -4.05 17.24 -24.01
N PHE A 281 -2.75 17.06 -23.76
CA PHE A 281 -2.12 15.74 -23.73
C PHE A 281 -2.68 14.87 -22.60
N PHE A 282 -2.78 15.41 -21.39
CA PHE A 282 -3.42 14.76 -20.26
C PHE A 282 -4.88 14.37 -20.56
N GLU A 283 -5.64 15.23 -21.27
CA GLU A 283 -7.03 14.93 -21.65
C GLU A 283 -7.13 13.73 -22.60
N VAL A 284 -6.19 13.57 -23.54
CA VAL A 284 -6.08 12.37 -24.37
C VAL A 284 -5.80 11.15 -23.51
N GLN A 285 -4.76 11.21 -22.68
CA GLN A 285 -4.36 10.08 -21.83
C GLN A 285 -5.49 9.68 -20.89
N LEU A 286 -6.17 10.63 -20.26
CA LEU A 286 -7.30 10.38 -19.37
C LEU A 286 -8.38 9.59 -20.09
N THR A 287 -8.71 9.99 -21.31
CA THR A 287 -9.71 9.31 -22.14
C THR A 287 -9.25 7.89 -22.52
N ALA A 288 -7.97 7.73 -22.85
CA ALA A 288 -7.36 6.43 -23.14
C ALA A 288 -7.36 5.50 -21.92
N GLY A 289 -7.00 6.00 -20.74
CA GLY A 289 -7.10 5.26 -19.49
C GLY A 289 -8.51 4.77 -19.20
N LEU A 290 -9.53 5.61 -19.45
CA LEU A 290 -10.94 5.22 -19.28
C LEU A 290 -11.34 4.10 -20.25
N MET A 291 -10.86 4.14 -21.50
CA MET A 291 -11.05 3.04 -22.46
C MET A 291 -10.37 1.76 -21.98
N LEU A 292 -9.10 1.83 -21.55
CA LEU A 292 -8.32 0.68 -21.08
C LEU A 292 -8.98 0.01 -19.87
N PHE A 293 -9.52 0.80 -18.94
CA PHE A 293 -10.29 0.26 -17.82
C PHE A 293 -11.51 -0.57 -18.27
N GLN A 294 -12.21 -0.16 -19.34
CA GLN A 294 -13.32 -0.96 -19.89
C GLN A 294 -12.81 -2.26 -20.51
N LEU A 295 -11.65 -2.23 -21.18
CA LEU A 295 -11.01 -3.45 -21.67
C LEU A 295 -10.63 -4.40 -20.53
N CYS A 296 -10.17 -3.87 -19.39
CA CYS A 296 -9.85 -4.68 -18.21
C CYS A 296 -11.08 -5.39 -17.66
N LYS A 297 -12.21 -4.67 -17.55
CA LYS A 297 -13.49 -5.28 -17.14
C LYS A 297 -13.89 -6.43 -18.06
N LEU A 298 -13.75 -6.23 -19.38
CA LEU A 298 -14.06 -7.28 -20.35
C LEU A 298 -13.13 -8.49 -20.22
N LEU A 299 -11.84 -8.29 -19.95
CA LEU A 299 -10.91 -9.38 -19.67
C LEU A 299 -11.29 -10.15 -18.40
N ASP A 300 -11.63 -9.44 -17.33
CA ASP A 300 -12.07 -10.04 -16.05
C ASP A 300 -13.37 -10.86 -16.23
N GLU A 301 -14.35 -10.32 -16.95
CA GLU A 301 -15.62 -11.01 -17.27
C GLU A 301 -15.41 -12.26 -18.15
N GLN A 302 -14.51 -12.19 -19.13
CA GLN A 302 -14.19 -13.31 -20.00
C GLN A 302 -13.46 -14.45 -19.27
N GLY A 303 -12.59 -14.11 -18.30
CA GLY A 303 -11.88 -15.09 -17.47
C GLY A 303 -12.82 -15.94 -16.60
N LEU A 304 -13.98 -15.41 -16.22
CA LEU A 304 -14.99 -16.13 -15.43
C LEU A 304 -15.96 -16.96 -16.28
N GLY A 305 -16.20 -16.56 -17.54
CA GLY A 305 -17.33 -17.05 -18.33
C GLY A 305 -17.03 -18.06 -19.45
N GLY A 306 -15.77 -18.45 -19.69
CA GLY A 306 -15.42 -19.34 -20.81
C GLY A 306 -15.80 -18.78 -22.18
N ALA A 307 -15.89 -17.46 -22.30
CA ALA A 307 -16.35 -16.78 -23.50
C ALA A 307 -15.35 -16.92 -24.68
N SER A 308 -15.84 -16.61 -25.89
CA SER A 308 -15.13 -16.81 -27.16
C SER A 308 -13.70 -16.22 -27.16
N GLU A 309 -12.72 -17.12 -27.34
CA GLU A 309 -11.27 -16.88 -27.30
C GLU A 309 -10.77 -15.79 -28.29
N VAL A 310 -11.55 -15.48 -29.33
CA VAL A 310 -11.15 -14.65 -30.48
C VAL A 310 -10.82 -13.18 -30.12
N GLN A 311 -11.33 -12.65 -29.00
CA GLN A 311 -11.11 -11.24 -28.59
C GLN A 311 -10.14 -11.07 -27.43
N VAL A 312 -9.80 -12.16 -26.74
CA VAL A 312 -8.92 -12.12 -25.56
C VAL A 312 -7.51 -11.71 -25.98
N GLU A 313 -7.00 -12.30 -27.07
CA GLU A 313 -5.59 -12.15 -27.45
C GLU A 313 -5.21 -10.73 -27.90
N PRO A 314 -5.96 -10.06 -28.81
CA PRO A 314 -5.63 -8.67 -29.17
C PRO A 314 -5.75 -7.71 -27.99
N THR A 315 -6.69 -7.98 -27.07
CA THR A 315 -6.89 -7.17 -25.86
C THR A 315 -5.73 -7.39 -24.88
N ARG A 316 -5.31 -8.63 -24.63
CA ARG A 316 -4.11 -8.94 -23.84
C ARG A 316 -2.86 -8.36 -24.45
N LYS A 317 -2.72 -8.38 -25.77
CA LYS A 317 -1.58 -7.78 -26.48
C LYS A 317 -1.50 -6.27 -26.27
N LEU A 318 -2.64 -5.56 -26.36
CA LEU A 318 -2.69 -4.13 -26.06
C LEU A 318 -2.43 -3.85 -24.57
N MET A 319 -3.05 -4.62 -23.67
CA MET A 319 -2.88 -4.45 -22.23
C MET A 319 -1.46 -4.81 -21.76
N GLY A 320 -0.82 -5.79 -22.39
CA GLY A 320 0.58 -6.16 -22.14
C GLY A 320 1.59 -5.26 -22.85
N ASP A 321 1.16 -4.15 -23.44
CA ASP A 321 2.07 -3.20 -24.06
C ASP A 321 2.72 -2.28 -23.01
N LEU A 322 4.04 -2.08 -23.14
CA LEU A 322 4.82 -1.25 -22.23
C LEU A 322 4.34 0.21 -22.20
N ALA A 323 4.00 0.78 -23.35
CA ALA A 323 3.57 2.18 -23.43
C ALA A 323 2.20 2.38 -22.76
N VAL A 324 1.35 1.35 -22.77
CA VAL A 324 0.07 1.38 -22.06
C VAL A 324 0.29 1.45 -20.55
N SER A 325 1.18 0.61 -20.02
CA SER A 325 1.54 0.67 -18.59
C SER A 325 2.21 1.99 -18.22
N GLU A 326 3.12 2.52 -19.05
CA GLU A 326 3.77 3.82 -18.81
C GLU A 326 2.74 4.97 -18.79
N MET A 327 1.79 4.97 -19.72
CA MET A 327 0.69 5.93 -19.73
C MET A 327 -0.16 5.87 -18.46
N LEU A 328 -0.52 4.66 -18.02
CA LEU A 328 -1.32 4.48 -16.81
C LEU A 328 -0.55 4.96 -15.57
N LEU A 329 0.76 4.72 -15.51
CA LEU A 329 1.62 5.26 -14.45
C LEU A 329 1.66 6.79 -14.47
N GLN A 330 1.84 7.41 -15.64
CA GLN A 330 1.81 8.87 -15.81
C GLN A 330 0.44 9.48 -15.45
N LEU A 331 -0.66 8.76 -15.67
CA LEU A 331 -2.00 9.18 -15.24
C LEU A 331 -2.16 9.12 -13.73
N LEU A 332 -1.60 8.11 -13.07
CA LEU A 332 -1.67 7.95 -11.62
C LEU A 332 -0.96 9.09 -10.85
N ALA A 333 0.12 9.65 -11.40
CA ALA A 333 0.89 10.71 -10.76
C ALA A 333 0.10 11.99 -10.40
N PRO A 334 -0.67 12.62 -11.32
CA PRO A 334 -1.50 13.77 -10.98
C PRO A 334 -2.63 13.45 -9.99
N PHE A 335 -3.17 12.22 -10.00
CA PHE A 335 -4.14 11.80 -8.99
C PHE A 335 -3.51 11.61 -7.61
N ALA A 336 -2.30 11.02 -7.54
CA ALA A 336 -1.52 10.94 -6.32
C ALA A 336 -1.25 12.34 -5.75
N MET A 337 -0.84 13.29 -6.60
CA MET A 337 -0.64 14.69 -6.20
C MET A 337 -1.92 15.32 -5.61
N MET A 338 -3.08 15.09 -6.23
CA MET A 338 -4.36 15.62 -5.74
C MET A 338 -4.74 15.02 -4.38
N LEU A 339 -4.62 13.69 -4.23
CA LEU A 339 -4.87 13.00 -2.97
C LEU A 339 -3.89 13.46 -1.88
N HIS A 340 -2.61 13.64 -2.22
CA HIS A 340 -1.58 14.14 -1.31
C HIS A 340 -1.87 15.55 -0.82
N LYS A 341 -2.25 16.45 -1.73
CA LYS A 341 -2.63 17.82 -1.37
C LYS A 341 -3.81 17.84 -0.41
N THR A 342 -4.83 17.03 -0.66
CA THR A 342 -5.99 16.90 0.24
C THR A 342 -5.56 16.36 1.60
N HIS A 343 -4.71 15.33 1.63
CA HIS A 343 -4.18 14.74 2.86
C HIS A 343 -3.40 15.76 3.70
N VAL A 344 -2.49 16.52 3.09
CA VAL A 344 -1.70 17.56 3.77
C VAL A 344 -2.59 18.68 4.31
N THR A 345 -3.57 19.14 3.52
CA THR A 345 -4.51 20.19 3.93
C THR A 345 -5.32 19.74 5.14
N HIS A 346 -5.90 18.54 5.07
CA HIS A 346 -6.67 17.98 6.18
C HIS A 346 -5.81 17.77 7.44
N ARG A 347 -4.57 17.29 7.28
CA ARG A 347 -3.65 17.14 8.41
C ARG A 347 -3.34 18.48 9.08
N ALA A 348 -3.13 19.54 8.28
CA ALA A 348 -2.91 20.89 8.81
C ALA A 348 -4.15 21.42 9.56
N GLU A 349 -5.35 21.21 9.01
CA GLU A 349 -6.61 21.55 9.67
C GLU A 349 -6.80 20.79 10.99
N GLN A 350 -6.53 19.49 11.01
CA GLN A 350 -6.62 18.67 12.22
C GLN A 350 -5.63 19.15 13.30
N GLN A 351 -4.40 19.51 12.92
CA GLN A 351 -3.41 20.08 13.84
C GLN A 351 -3.87 21.44 14.38
N GLN A 352 -4.47 22.29 13.53
CA GLN A 352 -5.00 23.59 13.95
C GLN A 352 -6.18 23.45 14.93
N GLN A 353 -7.11 22.53 14.66
CA GLN A 353 -8.22 22.24 15.57
C GLN A 353 -7.74 21.73 16.94
N GLN A 354 -6.72 20.86 16.96
CA GLN A 354 -6.12 20.39 18.22
C GLN A 354 -5.47 21.52 19.01
N GLN A 355 -4.82 22.48 18.35
CA GLN A 355 -4.25 23.65 19.01
C GLN A 355 -5.34 24.58 19.58
N GLN A 356 -6.46 24.77 18.86
CA GLN A 356 -7.57 25.58 19.36
C GLN A 356 -8.27 24.95 20.56
N GLN A 357 -8.46 23.63 20.58
CA GLN A 357 -9.03 22.92 21.74
C GLN A 357 -8.08 22.88 22.96
N GLN A 358 -6.77 23.08 22.75
CA GLN A 358 -5.78 23.22 23.82
C GLN A 358 -5.56 24.68 24.25
N GLY A 359 -6.31 25.63 23.66
CA GLY A 359 -6.32 27.05 24.02
C GLY A 359 -6.70 27.33 25.48
N PRO A 360 -6.54 28.58 25.93
CA PRO A 360 -5.77 28.98 27.12
C PRO A 360 -6.51 28.82 28.47
N SER A 361 -7.22 27.71 28.70
CA SER A 361 -7.78 27.40 30.03
C SER A 361 -6.71 27.19 31.12
N ALA A 362 -5.42 27.13 30.75
CA ALA A 362 -4.31 27.07 31.70
C ALA A 362 -3.82 28.46 32.16
N ALA A 363 -4.22 29.56 31.52
CA ALA A 363 -3.66 30.89 31.82
C ALA A 363 -4.49 31.75 32.79
N SER A 364 -5.70 31.33 33.20
CA SER A 364 -6.60 32.14 34.03
C SER A 364 -6.73 31.72 35.50
N HIS A 365 -5.87 30.82 36.01
CA HIS A 365 -5.90 30.40 37.43
C HIS A 365 -4.69 30.86 38.26
N SER A 366 -4.15 32.05 37.97
CA SER A 366 -3.34 32.76 38.96
C SER A 366 -4.25 33.70 39.76
N SER A 367 -4.28 33.50 41.08
CA SER A 367 -4.88 34.37 42.11
C SER A 367 -6.31 34.03 42.54
N SER A 368 -6.46 33.10 43.49
CA SER A 368 -7.13 33.37 44.77
C SER A 368 -7.05 32.17 45.72
N SER A 369 -6.65 32.47 46.93
CA SER A 369 -6.33 31.54 48.01
C SER A 369 -7.57 30.94 48.70
N SER A 370 -7.34 29.74 49.25
CA SER A 370 -7.92 29.21 50.50
C SER A 370 -9.17 28.31 50.45
N SER A 371 -8.95 27.12 51.06
CA SER A 371 -9.88 26.31 51.86
C SER A 371 -10.61 25.14 51.19
N SER A 372 -10.03 23.96 51.38
CA SER A 372 -10.63 22.74 51.94
C SER A 372 -12.03 22.32 51.46
N SER A 373 -12.08 21.42 50.48
CA SER A 373 -13.13 20.39 50.43
C SER A 373 -12.68 19.19 49.62
N LEU A 374 -12.50 18.07 50.32
CA LEU A 374 -12.36 16.71 49.80
C LEU A 374 -13.65 16.30 49.09
N LEU A 375 -13.72 16.40 47.76
CA LEU A 375 -14.69 15.63 46.98
C LEU A 375 -14.02 14.98 45.78
N VAL A 376 -14.35 13.70 45.65
CA VAL A 376 -13.87 12.70 44.71
C VAL A 376 -14.18 13.13 43.28
N GLN A 377 -13.16 13.65 42.58
CA GLN A 377 -13.20 13.86 41.13
C GLN A 377 -12.61 12.61 40.45
N ALA A 378 -13.40 11.53 40.45
CA ALA A 378 -13.04 10.30 39.76
C ALA A 378 -13.37 10.43 38.26
N SER A 379 -12.37 10.09 37.44
CA SER A 379 -12.47 9.70 36.03
C SER A 379 -13.07 10.70 35.04
N GLN A 380 -12.45 11.86 34.86
CA GLN A 380 -12.33 12.39 33.50
C GLN A 380 -11.29 11.55 32.76
N GLN A 381 -11.74 10.47 32.11
CA GLN A 381 -10.93 9.71 31.17
C GLN A 381 -10.47 10.68 30.08
N THR A 382 -9.17 10.99 30.08
CA THR A 382 -8.51 11.78 29.04
C THR A 382 -8.77 11.17 27.67
N PRO A 383 -9.61 11.77 26.81
CA PRO A 383 -9.84 11.30 25.43
C PRO A 383 -8.60 11.53 24.53
N LYS A 384 -7.54 12.13 25.08
CA LYS A 384 -6.41 12.71 24.34
C LYS A 384 -5.43 11.71 23.73
N GLN A 385 -5.45 10.43 24.13
CA GLN A 385 -4.49 9.45 23.57
C GLN A 385 -5.06 8.63 22.39
N GLN A 386 -6.38 8.50 22.28
CA GLN A 386 -6.98 7.64 21.26
C GLN A 386 -7.08 8.30 19.87
N LEU A 387 -7.00 9.63 19.82
CA LEU A 387 -6.96 10.43 18.58
C LEU A 387 -5.55 10.67 18.02
N ARG A 388 -4.51 10.12 18.68
CA ARG A 388 -3.11 10.26 18.25
C ARG A 388 -2.68 9.13 17.32
N ALA A 389 -3.58 8.69 16.45
CA ALA A 389 -3.17 8.02 15.22
C ALA A 389 -2.51 9.11 14.35
N ASP A 390 -1.28 9.48 14.71
CA ASP A 390 -0.47 10.42 13.96
C ASP A 390 -0.28 9.80 12.57
N LEU A 391 -1.08 10.28 11.61
CA LEU A 391 -0.87 10.01 10.20
C LEU A 391 0.57 10.38 9.90
N LEU A 392 1.39 9.36 9.68
CA LEU A 392 2.81 9.55 9.41
C LEU A 392 2.94 10.44 8.16
N PRO A 393 3.95 11.31 8.09
CA PRO A 393 4.21 12.06 6.87
C PRO A 393 4.38 11.08 5.71
N ILE A 394 3.44 11.15 4.77
CA ILE A 394 3.50 10.41 3.51
C ILE A 394 4.45 11.20 2.60
N PRO A 395 5.52 10.60 2.06
CA PRO A 395 6.38 11.28 1.10
C PRO A 395 5.64 11.59 -0.19
N ALA A 396 5.94 12.74 -0.81
CA ALA A 396 5.40 13.16 -2.10
C ALA A 396 6.23 12.56 -3.25
N PHE A 397 6.20 11.24 -3.43
CA PHE A 397 6.98 10.55 -4.46
C PHE A 397 6.64 11.00 -5.89
N HIS A 398 5.42 11.49 -6.12
CA HIS A 398 5.05 12.16 -7.37
C HIS A 398 5.92 13.40 -7.72
N GLN A 399 6.59 14.01 -6.74
CA GLN A 399 7.52 15.15 -6.94
C GLN A 399 8.99 14.71 -7.02
N HIS A 400 9.28 13.41 -6.87
CA HIS A 400 10.64 12.89 -6.96
C HIS A 400 11.17 13.07 -8.39
N GLU A 401 12.46 13.41 -8.52
CA GLU A 401 13.07 13.72 -9.82
C GLU A 401 12.90 12.58 -10.83
N ASP A 402 13.14 11.34 -10.40
CA ASP A 402 12.94 10.15 -11.25
C ASP A 402 11.49 10.00 -11.73
N MET A 403 10.51 10.34 -10.90
CA MET A 403 9.10 10.31 -11.33
C MET A 403 8.81 11.44 -12.31
N LEU A 404 9.33 12.66 -12.06
CA LEU A 404 9.19 13.79 -12.97
C LEU A 404 9.83 13.52 -14.35
N GLN A 405 10.93 12.77 -14.41
CA GLN A 405 11.56 12.35 -15.66
C GLN A 405 10.69 11.39 -16.48
N LEU A 406 9.83 10.61 -15.82
CA LEU A 406 8.85 9.73 -16.49
C LEU A 406 7.61 10.48 -16.98
N LEU A 407 7.39 11.73 -16.55
CA LEU A 407 6.22 12.51 -16.92
C LEU A 407 6.49 13.35 -18.18
N PRO A 408 5.53 13.44 -19.11
CA PRO A 408 5.63 14.29 -20.31
C PRO A 408 5.87 15.76 -19.93
N GLY A 409 7.09 16.27 -20.07
CA GLY A 409 7.41 17.64 -19.63
C GLY A 409 7.42 17.85 -18.10
N GLY A 410 7.56 16.78 -17.31
CA GLY A 410 7.80 16.84 -15.86
C GLY A 410 6.71 17.58 -15.07
N GLN A 411 7.13 18.56 -14.28
CA GLN A 411 6.25 19.31 -13.37
C GLN A 411 5.13 20.07 -14.10
N ALA A 412 5.38 20.57 -15.32
CA ALA A 412 4.39 21.29 -16.11
C ALA A 412 3.16 20.42 -16.41
N TYR A 413 3.37 19.13 -16.66
CA TYR A 413 2.29 18.18 -16.87
C TYR A 413 1.47 17.91 -15.61
N LEU A 414 2.10 17.76 -14.44
CA LEU A 414 1.37 17.59 -13.18
C LEU A 414 0.45 18.78 -12.90
N GLU A 415 0.97 20.00 -13.08
CA GLU A 415 0.21 21.23 -12.84
C GLU A 415 -0.97 21.38 -13.80
N ALA A 416 -0.73 21.16 -15.11
CA ALA A 416 -1.78 21.21 -16.13
C ALA A 416 -2.85 20.12 -15.90
N ALA A 417 -2.44 18.90 -15.54
CA ALA A 417 -3.34 17.81 -15.23
C ALA A 417 -4.20 18.10 -13.99
N ALA A 418 -3.61 18.59 -12.89
CA ALA A 418 -4.35 18.94 -11.69
C ALA A 418 -5.25 20.16 -11.86
N TRP A 419 -4.87 21.11 -12.72
CA TRP A 419 -5.78 22.16 -13.16
C TRP A 419 -7.00 21.57 -13.89
N LYS A 420 -6.76 20.67 -14.85
CA LYS A 420 -7.83 20.02 -15.63
C LYS A 420 -8.78 19.20 -14.75
N ILE A 421 -8.26 18.40 -13.81
CA ILE A 421 -9.06 17.62 -12.85
C ILE A 421 -9.98 18.56 -12.06
N ARG A 422 -9.45 19.66 -11.52
CA ARG A 422 -10.25 20.66 -10.79
C ARG A 422 -11.32 21.30 -11.68
N MET A 423 -10.97 21.69 -12.91
CA MET A 423 -11.94 22.29 -13.83
C MET A 423 -13.07 21.32 -14.21
N GLN A 424 -12.78 20.02 -14.33
CA GLN A 424 -13.80 19.01 -14.58
C GLN A 424 -14.77 18.87 -13.40
N ALA A 425 -14.33 19.03 -12.15
CA ALA A 425 -15.19 19.01 -10.98
C ALA A 425 -16.03 20.29 -10.87
N VAL A 426 -15.43 21.46 -11.11
CA VAL A 426 -16.15 22.75 -11.12
C VAL A 426 -17.21 22.78 -12.22
N ALA A 427 -16.91 22.26 -13.42
CA ALA A 427 -17.87 22.17 -14.52
C ALA A 427 -19.07 21.26 -14.21
N ALA A 428 -18.90 20.30 -13.29
CA ALA A 428 -19.99 19.45 -12.81
C ALA A 428 -20.80 20.11 -11.67
N GLY A 429 -20.45 21.34 -11.26
CA GLY A 429 -21.06 22.02 -10.12
C GLY A 429 -20.71 21.39 -8.76
N GLY A 430 -19.65 20.57 -8.71
CA GLY A 430 -19.27 19.81 -7.53
C GLY A 430 -18.54 20.63 -6.46
N SER A 431 -18.73 20.23 -5.22
CA SER A 431 -17.96 20.63 -4.05
C SER A 431 -16.53 20.06 -4.06
N GLU A 432 -15.70 20.46 -3.09
CA GLU A 432 -14.38 19.86 -2.89
C GLU A 432 -14.47 18.36 -2.52
N ALA A 433 -15.52 17.96 -1.79
CA ALA A 433 -15.79 16.56 -1.49
C ALA A 433 -16.10 15.76 -2.77
N ASP A 434 -16.90 16.32 -3.68
CA ASP A 434 -17.19 15.70 -4.98
C ASP A 434 -15.94 15.61 -5.85
N THR A 435 -15.04 16.58 -5.74
CA THR A 435 -13.74 16.56 -6.40
C THR A 435 -12.88 15.41 -5.87
N LEU A 436 -12.84 15.23 -4.56
CA LEU A 436 -12.10 14.14 -3.91
C LEU A 436 -12.68 12.78 -4.28
N ASP A 437 -13.99 12.60 -4.21
CA ASP A 437 -14.64 11.34 -4.58
C ASP A 437 -14.32 10.99 -6.04
N ARG A 438 -14.46 11.95 -6.96
CA ARG A 438 -14.10 11.74 -8.37
C ARG A 438 -12.62 11.38 -8.56
N VAL A 439 -11.72 12.01 -7.82
CA VAL A 439 -10.28 11.68 -7.83
C VAL A 439 -10.07 10.25 -7.33
N VAL A 440 -10.70 9.83 -6.24
CA VAL A 440 -10.63 8.45 -5.72
C VAL A 440 -11.19 7.45 -6.74
N GLN A 441 -12.35 7.71 -7.35
CA GLN A 441 -12.95 6.86 -8.38
C GLN A 441 -12.06 6.72 -9.61
N GLN A 442 -11.49 7.82 -10.11
CA GLN A 442 -10.60 7.77 -11.27
C GLN A 442 -9.29 7.03 -10.93
N THR A 443 -8.74 7.25 -9.73
CA THR A 443 -7.58 6.50 -9.24
C THR A 443 -7.85 5.00 -9.19
N LEU A 444 -9.01 4.60 -8.64
CA LEU A 444 -9.47 3.21 -8.62
C LEU A 444 -9.47 2.57 -10.01
N MET A 445 -10.03 3.28 -11.00
CA MET A 445 -10.09 2.80 -12.39
C MET A 445 -8.70 2.60 -12.98
N PHE A 446 -7.79 3.57 -12.79
CA PHE A 446 -6.45 3.50 -13.37
C PHE A 446 -5.54 2.50 -12.64
N VAL A 447 -5.68 2.33 -11.32
CA VAL A 447 -4.99 1.26 -10.58
C VAL A 447 -5.45 -0.11 -11.08
N GLN A 448 -6.76 -0.33 -11.24
CA GLN A 448 -7.26 -1.60 -11.79
C GLN A 448 -6.75 -1.84 -13.22
N ALA A 449 -6.76 -0.81 -14.06
CA ALA A 449 -6.24 -0.92 -15.43
C ALA A 449 -4.74 -1.23 -15.46
N MET A 450 -3.96 -0.59 -14.58
CA MET A 450 -2.52 -0.81 -14.45
C MET A 450 -2.23 -2.24 -13.96
N THR A 451 -2.97 -2.72 -12.96
CA THR A 451 -2.84 -4.09 -12.45
C THR A 451 -3.11 -5.11 -13.55
N CYS A 452 -4.16 -4.91 -14.34
CA CYS A 452 -4.48 -5.78 -15.49
C CYS A 452 -3.39 -5.71 -16.57
N SER A 453 -2.91 -4.50 -16.88
CA SER A 453 -1.83 -4.27 -17.86
C SER A 453 -0.57 -5.02 -17.48
N LEU A 454 -0.11 -4.87 -16.23
CA LEU A 454 1.07 -5.57 -15.74
C LEU A 454 0.88 -7.09 -15.72
N LYS A 455 -0.28 -7.60 -15.29
CA LYS A 455 -0.57 -9.05 -15.37
C LYS A 455 -0.46 -9.57 -16.80
N CYS A 456 -1.04 -8.88 -17.77
CA CYS A 456 -0.92 -9.26 -19.18
C CYS A 456 0.54 -9.25 -19.65
N LEU A 457 1.33 -8.25 -19.24
CA LEU A 457 2.75 -8.17 -19.55
C LEU A 457 3.53 -9.37 -18.97
N LEU A 458 3.27 -9.74 -17.70
CA LEU A 458 3.93 -10.87 -17.05
C LEU A 458 3.48 -12.24 -17.60
N ASP A 459 2.23 -12.36 -18.07
CA ASP A 459 1.69 -13.61 -18.64
C ASP A 459 2.23 -13.88 -20.07
N VAL A 460 2.56 -12.83 -20.84
CA VAL A 460 3.08 -12.95 -22.21
C VAL A 460 4.52 -13.46 -22.23
N GLU A 461 5.28 -13.30 -21.14
CA GLU A 461 6.65 -13.79 -21.00
C GLU A 461 6.72 -15.32 -20.91
N HIS A 462 6.56 -15.97 -22.06
CA HIS A 462 6.98 -17.36 -22.23
C HIS A 462 8.50 -17.44 -22.02
N PRO A 463 9.01 -18.49 -21.36
CA PRO A 463 10.39 -18.57 -20.81
C PRO A 463 11.54 -18.63 -21.84
N GLY A 464 11.47 -17.93 -22.98
CA GLY A 464 12.58 -17.88 -23.93
C GLY A 464 12.50 -16.87 -25.07
N ARG A 465 11.60 -15.86 -25.06
CA ARG A 465 11.40 -15.04 -26.28
C ARG A 465 11.23 -13.53 -26.16
N VAL A 466 11.32 -12.90 -24.98
CA VAL A 466 11.05 -11.46 -24.85
C VAL A 466 12.19 -10.72 -24.16
N GLY A 467 12.44 -9.48 -24.60
CA GLY A 467 13.49 -8.60 -24.13
C GLY A 467 13.22 -8.05 -22.73
N ILE A 468 14.12 -8.40 -21.80
CA ILE A 468 14.17 -8.00 -20.38
C ILE A 468 14.02 -6.47 -20.13
N GLY A 469 14.26 -5.64 -21.14
CA GLY A 469 14.27 -4.18 -21.00
C GLY A 469 12.93 -3.55 -20.61
N GLY A 470 11.80 -4.09 -21.05
CA GLY A 470 10.50 -3.43 -20.87
C GLY A 470 9.97 -3.46 -19.43
N VAL A 471 9.95 -4.65 -18.81
CA VAL A 471 9.44 -4.83 -17.44
C VAL A 471 10.28 -4.07 -16.40
N THR A 472 11.57 -3.84 -16.71
CA THR A 472 12.50 -3.09 -15.85
C THR A 472 12.08 -1.62 -15.67
N ALA A 473 11.55 -0.96 -16.72
CA ALA A 473 11.12 0.43 -16.64
C ALA A 473 9.86 0.61 -15.78
N LEU A 474 8.91 -0.33 -15.86
CA LEU A 474 7.67 -0.31 -15.07
C LEU A 474 7.86 -0.76 -13.63
N SER A 475 8.96 -1.48 -13.38
CA SER A 475 9.42 -1.89 -12.05
C SER A 475 10.50 -0.95 -11.50
N ALA A 476 10.73 0.19 -12.16
CA ALA A 476 11.68 1.18 -11.69
C ALA A 476 11.27 1.72 -10.31
N ALA A 477 12.26 2.18 -9.56
CA ALA A 477 12.05 2.65 -8.19
C ALA A 477 10.94 3.72 -8.08
N ALA A 478 10.89 4.67 -9.02
CA ALA A 478 9.86 5.71 -9.09
C ALA A 478 8.43 5.15 -9.22
N ALA A 479 8.24 4.11 -10.04
CA ALA A 479 6.93 3.51 -10.26
C ALA A 479 6.41 2.81 -8.99
N VAL A 480 7.30 2.09 -8.30
CA VAL A 480 6.96 1.44 -7.01
C VAL A 480 6.69 2.49 -5.95
N GLN A 481 7.54 3.52 -5.85
CA GLN A 481 7.38 4.63 -4.90
C GLN A 481 6.04 5.37 -5.10
N LEU A 482 5.61 5.61 -6.34
CA LEU A 482 4.31 6.23 -6.61
C LEU A 482 3.15 5.36 -6.09
N VAL A 483 3.21 4.03 -6.28
CA VAL A 483 2.19 3.10 -5.76
C VAL A 483 2.22 3.05 -4.23
N LEU A 484 3.40 3.12 -3.62
CA LEU A 484 3.54 3.25 -2.15
C LEU A 484 2.85 4.53 -1.64
N GLU A 485 3.06 5.67 -2.29
CA GLU A 485 2.36 6.92 -1.96
C GLU A 485 0.85 6.75 -2.05
N LEU A 486 0.33 6.22 -3.17
CA LEU A 486 -1.10 6.00 -3.37
C LEU A 486 -1.71 5.08 -2.30
N GLN A 487 -1.03 3.98 -1.97
CA GLN A 487 -1.50 3.04 -0.96
C GLN A 487 -1.54 3.67 0.44
N LEU A 488 -0.52 4.46 0.80
CA LEU A 488 -0.48 5.19 2.07
C LEU A 488 -1.55 6.29 2.12
N LEU A 489 -1.80 6.99 1.02
CA LEU A 489 -2.86 8.00 0.92
C LEU A 489 -4.24 7.36 1.07
N ALA A 490 -4.48 6.22 0.41
CA ALA A 490 -5.72 5.45 0.58
C ALA A 490 -5.90 4.96 2.02
N ALA A 491 -4.84 4.48 2.67
CA ALA A 491 -4.86 4.07 4.06
C ALA A 491 -5.19 5.25 5.00
N GLY A 492 -4.56 6.41 4.78
CA GLY A 492 -4.84 7.63 5.54
C GLY A 492 -6.27 8.11 5.36
N GLU A 493 -6.82 7.97 4.16
CA GLU A 493 -8.21 8.29 3.86
C GLU A 493 -9.19 7.37 4.59
N VAL A 494 -8.97 6.06 4.58
CA VAL A 494 -9.80 5.11 5.34
C VAL A 494 -9.75 5.42 6.84
N GLN A 495 -8.56 5.70 7.40
CA GLN A 495 -8.43 6.07 8.81
C GLN A 495 -9.18 7.37 9.14
N ARG A 496 -9.11 8.36 8.26
CA ARG A 496 -9.83 9.64 8.39
C ARG A 496 -11.34 9.43 8.40
N GLN A 497 -11.87 8.70 7.42
CA GLN A 497 -13.30 8.42 7.33
C GLN A 497 -13.81 7.68 8.55
N ARG A 498 -13.08 6.67 9.05
CA ARG A 498 -13.46 5.95 10.28
C ARG A 498 -13.46 6.85 11.50
N ALA A 499 -12.47 7.74 11.64
CA ALA A 499 -12.42 8.70 12.74
C ALA A 499 -13.60 9.70 12.66
N ALA A 500 -13.96 10.15 11.45
CA ALA A 500 -15.12 11.00 11.22
C ALA A 500 -16.42 10.28 11.59
N SER A 501 -16.64 9.07 11.10
CA SER A 501 -17.84 8.27 11.41
C SER A 501 -17.96 7.97 12.91
N GLN A 502 -16.85 7.74 13.63
CA GLN A 502 -16.87 7.58 15.09
C GLN A 502 -17.30 8.85 15.83
N GLN A 503 -16.95 10.04 15.32
CA GLN A 503 -17.41 11.31 15.87
C GLN A 503 -18.89 11.56 15.52
N GLN A 504 -19.31 11.24 14.30
CA GLN A 504 -20.69 11.42 13.84
C GLN A 504 -21.69 10.47 14.50
N GLN A 505 -21.29 9.24 14.84
CA GLN A 505 -22.14 8.31 15.62
C GLN A 505 -22.56 8.91 16.97
N GLN A 506 -21.80 9.87 17.51
CA GLN A 506 -22.17 10.59 18.72
C GLN A 506 -23.18 11.74 18.45
N GLN A 507 -23.38 12.15 17.21
CA GLN A 507 -24.20 13.32 16.82
C GLN A 507 -25.47 12.98 16.02
N GLN A 508 -25.84 11.70 15.83
CA GLN A 508 -27.14 11.21 15.29
C GLN A 508 -27.82 12.12 14.23
N GLN A 509 -27.54 11.94 12.93
CA GLN A 509 -28.55 11.94 11.82
C GLN A 509 -28.04 12.06 10.36
N GLN A 510 -26.74 12.05 10.05
CA GLN A 510 -26.26 12.05 8.65
C GLN A 510 -25.42 10.80 8.39
N HIS A 511 -25.94 9.80 7.66
CA HIS A 511 -25.27 8.48 7.58
C HIS A 511 -25.10 7.86 6.19
N ASN A 512 -25.78 8.34 5.14
CA ASN A 512 -25.76 7.63 3.85
C ASN A 512 -24.55 7.99 2.97
N ASP A 513 -24.24 9.28 2.78
CA ASP A 513 -23.21 9.68 1.79
C ASP A 513 -21.76 9.36 2.22
N GLU A 514 -21.48 9.25 3.53
CA GLU A 514 -20.12 8.90 4.00
C GLU A 514 -19.73 7.43 3.75
N SER A 515 -20.73 6.55 3.59
CA SER A 515 -20.49 5.12 3.40
C SER A 515 -19.77 4.83 2.08
N ASP A 516 -20.19 5.50 1.00
CA ASP A 516 -19.69 5.26 -0.35
C ASP A 516 -18.21 5.67 -0.51
N MET A 517 -17.82 6.78 0.14
CA MET A 517 -16.43 7.25 0.12
C MET A 517 -15.52 6.30 0.91
N LEU A 518 -15.97 5.82 2.07
CA LEU A 518 -15.22 4.84 2.87
C LEU A 518 -15.05 3.53 2.10
N GLU A 519 -16.09 3.03 1.42
CA GLU A 519 -16.00 1.84 0.58
C GLU A 519 -14.99 2.04 -0.56
N SER A 520 -15.05 3.19 -1.24
CA SER A 520 -14.15 3.53 -2.34
C SER A 520 -12.70 3.64 -1.90
N ALA A 521 -12.43 4.26 -0.74
CA ALA A 521 -11.10 4.34 -0.16
C ALA A 521 -10.56 2.96 0.26
N ASN A 522 -11.40 2.09 0.84
CA ASN A 522 -11.00 0.71 1.14
C ASN A 522 -10.68 -0.07 -0.14
N LYS A 523 -11.53 0.04 -1.17
CA LYS A 523 -11.28 -0.58 -2.47
C LYS A 523 -9.97 -0.11 -3.09
N LEU A 524 -9.64 1.17 -2.93
CA LEU A 524 -8.40 1.76 -3.45
C LEU A 524 -7.20 1.20 -2.71
N LEU A 525 -7.28 1.06 -1.38
CA LEU A 525 -6.25 0.46 -0.57
C LEU A 525 -5.94 -0.99 -0.98
N PHE A 526 -6.96 -1.80 -1.26
CA PHE A 526 -6.74 -3.18 -1.69
C PHE A 526 -6.24 -3.31 -3.13
N LEU A 527 -6.77 -2.50 -4.06
CA LEU A 527 -6.31 -2.51 -5.46
C LEU A 527 -4.87 -2.00 -5.59
N THR A 528 -4.47 -0.99 -4.81
CA THR A 528 -3.08 -0.53 -4.77
C THR A 528 -2.14 -1.57 -4.17
N ASN A 529 -2.58 -2.31 -3.15
CA ASN A 529 -1.83 -3.46 -2.63
C ASN A 529 -1.65 -4.57 -3.67
N GLU A 530 -2.69 -4.87 -4.46
CA GLU A 530 -2.58 -5.83 -5.56
C GLU A 530 -1.61 -5.34 -6.63
N LEU A 531 -1.70 -4.06 -7.02
CA LEU A 531 -0.78 -3.45 -7.96
C LEU A 531 0.68 -3.55 -7.48
N LEU A 532 0.92 -3.22 -6.21
CA LEU A 532 2.24 -3.30 -5.58
C LEU A 532 2.80 -4.74 -5.63
N GLN A 533 1.97 -5.75 -5.40
CA GLN A 533 2.39 -7.16 -5.49
C GLN A 533 2.75 -7.58 -6.91
N VAL A 534 1.98 -7.11 -7.90
CA VAL A 534 2.28 -7.38 -9.30
C VAL A 534 3.58 -6.68 -9.72
N GLN A 535 3.82 -5.43 -9.28
CA GLN A 535 5.08 -4.73 -9.51
C GLN A 535 6.27 -5.45 -8.85
N ILE A 536 6.14 -5.89 -7.59
CA ILE A 536 7.16 -6.68 -6.90
C ILE A 536 7.49 -7.95 -7.71
N ARG A 537 6.46 -8.67 -8.18
CA ARG A 537 6.63 -9.88 -8.98
C ARG A 537 7.30 -9.59 -10.32
N GLY A 538 6.88 -8.53 -11.01
CA GLY A 538 7.45 -8.09 -12.27
C GLY A 538 8.91 -7.68 -12.13
N ALA A 539 9.26 -6.97 -11.05
CA ALA A 539 10.64 -6.61 -10.73
C ALA A 539 11.52 -7.86 -10.61
N LEU A 540 11.06 -8.86 -9.86
CA LEU A 540 11.79 -10.13 -9.65
C LEU A 540 11.93 -10.95 -10.94
N GLN A 541 10.94 -10.91 -11.83
CA GLN A 541 11.00 -11.59 -13.12
C GLN A 541 11.95 -10.88 -14.08
N ALA A 542 11.89 -9.55 -14.14
CA ALA A 542 12.65 -8.74 -15.08
C ALA A 542 14.15 -8.74 -14.79
N THR A 543 14.54 -8.45 -13.56
CA THR A 543 15.95 -8.27 -13.24
C THR A 543 16.72 -9.58 -13.26
N GLY A 544 16.01 -10.72 -13.15
CA GLY A 544 16.58 -12.00 -12.73
C GLY A 544 17.31 -11.92 -11.38
N SER A 545 17.28 -10.74 -10.76
CA SER A 545 17.93 -10.41 -9.53
C SER A 545 16.93 -10.65 -8.43
N SER A 546 17.50 -11.10 -7.34
CA SER A 546 16.79 -11.74 -6.26
C SER A 546 16.20 -10.66 -5.31
N CYS A 547 15.88 -9.46 -5.81
CA CYS A 547 15.45 -8.35 -4.97
C CYS A 547 14.70 -7.23 -5.72
N LEU A 548 13.85 -6.51 -4.99
CA LEU A 548 13.41 -5.16 -5.39
C LEU A 548 14.60 -4.24 -5.70
N PRO A 549 14.40 -3.17 -6.49
CA PRO A 549 15.45 -2.17 -6.72
C PRO A 549 16.02 -1.71 -5.37
N PRO A 550 17.36 -1.75 -5.18
CA PRO A 550 17.97 -1.42 -3.90
C PRO A 550 17.62 0.01 -3.46
N GLU A 551 17.37 0.91 -4.41
CA GLU A 551 16.91 2.28 -4.16
C GLU A 551 15.57 2.30 -3.41
N VAL A 552 14.63 1.42 -3.76
CA VAL A 552 13.33 1.31 -3.05
C VAL A 552 13.54 0.83 -1.63
N LEU A 553 14.37 -0.21 -1.45
CA LEU A 553 14.62 -0.78 -0.11
C LEU A 553 15.40 0.18 0.79
N GLN A 554 16.33 0.97 0.24
CA GLN A 554 17.14 1.93 0.98
C GLN A 554 16.42 3.26 1.25
N GLN A 555 15.75 3.83 0.25
CA GLN A 555 15.14 5.16 0.35
C GLN A 555 13.69 5.12 0.83
N ALA A 556 12.95 4.06 0.47
CA ALA A 556 11.52 3.92 0.71
C ALA A 556 11.17 2.65 1.53
N GLY A 557 12.16 1.99 2.15
CA GLY A 557 11.97 0.74 2.88
C GLY A 557 10.94 0.84 4.01
N LEU A 558 10.94 1.96 4.76
CA LEU A 558 9.94 2.23 5.79
C LEU A 558 8.53 2.37 5.20
N GLN A 559 8.39 3.10 4.09
CA GLN A 559 7.12 3.33 3.41
C GLN A 559 6.59 2.03 2.80
N LEU A 560 7.47 1.17 2.27
CA LEU A 560 7.12 -0.17 1.81
C LEU A 560 6.51 -0.98 2.96
N LEU A 561 7.18 -1.05 4.11
CA LEU A 561 6.66 -1.80 5.28
C LEU A 561 5.32 -1.25 5.77
N GLN A 562 5.14 0.08 5.79
CA GLN A 562 3.90 0.73 6.20
C GLN A 562 2.76 0.50 5.20
N ALA A 563 3.03 0.65 3.91
CA ALA A 563 2.07 0.38 2.86
C ALA A 563 1.62 -1.07 2.96
N LEU A 564 2.56 -2.01 3.13
CA LEU A 564 2.23 -3.42 3.27
C LEU A 564 1.39 -3.70 4.55
N ALA A 565 1.68 -3.02 5.66
CA ALA A 565 0.90 -3.20 6.89
C ALA A 565 -0.52 -2.61 6.81
N ALA A 566 -0.75 -1.59 5.98
CA ALA A 566 -2.00 -0.83 5.98
C ALA A 566 -3.26 -1.67 5.65
N PRO A 567 -3.32 -2.49 4.58
CA PRO A 567 -4.48 -3.36 4.32
C PRO A 567 -4.75 -4.34 5.47
N LEU A 568 -3.70 -4.90 6.09
CA LEU A 568 -3.81 -5.81 7.23
C LEU A 568 -4.42 -5.11 8.44
N GLN A 569 -3.97 -3.89 8.74
CA GLN A 569 -4.52 -3.07 9.82
C GLN A 569 -5.98 -2.71 9.55
N GLN A 570 -6.37 -2.41 8.31
CA GLN A 570 -7.76 -2.10 7.99
C GLN A 570 -8.69 -3.30 8.16
N LEU A 571 -8.22 -4.51 7.83
CA LEU A 571 -8.96 -5.75 8.08
C LEU A 571 -9.16 -6.02 9.57
N GLN A 572 -8.14 -5.74 10.39
CA GLN A 572 -8.24 -5.89 11.86
C GLN A 572 -9.21 -4.88 12.48
N LEU A 573 -9.20 -3.64 12.00
CA LEU A 573 -10.07 -2.58 12.51
C LEU A 573 -11.50 -2.66 11.95
N GLY A 574 -11.69 -3.37 10.83
CA GLY A 574 -12.90 -3.28 10.02
C GLY A 574 -14.12 -3.99 10.59
N GLY A 575 -13.98 -5.00 11.46
CA GLY A 575 -15.07 -5.81 12.03
C GLY A 575 -15.94 -6.57 11.01
N ALA A 576 -15.96 -6.15 9.75
CA ALA A 576 -16.74 -6.72 8.68
C ALA A 576 -16.21 -8.12 8.34
N PRO A 577 -17.09 -9.12 8.25
CA PRO A 577 -16.69 -10.48 7.95
C PRO A 577 -16.04 -10.53 6.56
N PRO A 578 -14.93 -11.28 6.37
CA PRO A 578 -14.19 -11.36 5.11
C PRO A 578 -15.02 -11.78 3.88
N GLY A 579 -16.21 -12.36 4.10
CA GLY A 579 -17.11 -12.81 3.04
C GLY A 579 -17.82 -11.69 2.29
N GLU A 580 -17.93 -10.49 2.87
CA GLU A 580 -18.57 -9.34 2.21
C GLU A 580 -17.61 -8.56 1.31
N LEU A 581 -16.29 -8.68 1.53
CA LEU A 581 -15.26 -7.93 0.80
C LEU A 581 -14.95 -8.47 -0.61
N GLY A 582 -15.79 -9.34 -1.17
CA GLY A 582 -15.61 -9.89 -2.51
C GLY A 582 -14.35 -10.77 -2.66
N PRO A 583 -13.87 -11.03 -3.89
CA PRO A 583 -12.72 -11.91 -4.18
C PRO A 583 -11.35 -11.38 -3.73
N VAL A 584 -11.31 -10.24 -3.04
CA VAL A 584 -10.10 -9.51 -2.61
C VAL A 584 -9.18 -10.25 -1.60
N PRO A 585 -9.60 -11.21 -0.75
CA PRO A 585 -8.73 -11.81 0.28
C PRO A 585 -7.45 -12.48 -0.24
N GLY A 586 -7.42 -12.87 -1.52
CA GLY A 586 -6.26 -13.51 -2.13
C GLY A 586 -5.01 -12.62 -2.14
N CYS A 587 -5.16 -11.30 -2.34
CA CYS A 587 -4.01 -10.39 -2.44
C CYS A 587 -3.29 -10.27 -1.09
N VAL A 588 -4.01 -10.03 0.00
CA VAL A 588 -3.38 -9.84 1.33
C VAL A 588 -2.64 -11.10 1.79
N ARG A 589 -3.18 -12.28 1.45
CA ARG A 589 -2.52 -13.56 1.75
C ARG A 589 -1.16 -13.70 1.04
N GLN A 590 -1.07 -13.25 -0.22
CA GLN A 590 0.16 -13.31 -1.00
C GLN A 590 1.18 -12.22 -0.64
N GLN A 591 0.80 -11.25 0.19
CA GLN A 591 1.61 -10.09 0.48
C GLN A 591 2.94 -10.42 1.16
N LEU A 592 2.91 -11.27 2.19
CA LEU A 592 4.12 -11.66 2.91
C LEU A 592 5.02 -12.56 2.05
N LEU A 593 4.42 -13.39 1.21
CA LEU A 593 5.14 -14.21 0.23
C LEU A 593 5.80 -13.34 -0.84
N ALA A 594 5.10 -12.32 -1.35
CA ALA A 594 5.65 -11.35 -2.29
C ALA A 594 6.79 -10.57 -1.65
N PHE A 595 6.64 -10.09 -0.41
CA PHE A 595 7.69 -9.41 0.34
C PHE A 595 8.90 -10.29 0.62
N LYS A 596 8.68 -11.56 1.00
CA LYS A 596 9.75 -12.53 1.19
C LYS A 596 10.46 -12.80 -0.13
N ALA A 597 9.74 -13.09 -1.20
CA ALA A 597 10.33 -13.28 -2.53
C ALA A 597 11.11 -12.04 -2.99
N ALA A 598 10.61 -10.84 -2.68
CA ALA A 598 11.21 -9.55 -2.99
C ALA A 598 12.54 -9.27 -2.28
N GLY A 599 12.80 -9.93 -1.16
CA GLY A 599 14.02 -9.67 -0.40
C GLY A 599 14.93 -10.89 -0.26
N SER A 600 14.40 -12.11 -0.35
CA SER A 600 15.16 -13.36 -0.42
C SER A 600 15.51 -13.75 -1.85
N GLY A 601 14.73 -13.27 -2.81
CA GLY A 601 15.07 -13.40 -4.21
C GLY A 601 14.77 -14.72 -4.86
N MET A 602 13.65 -15.28 -4.43
CA MET A 602 13.13 -16.52 -4.98
C MET A 602 12.51 -16.25 -6.34
N THR A 603 12.82 -17.10 -7.32
CA THR A 603 12.11 -17.05 -8.61
C THR A 603 10.67 -17.55 -8.42
N PRO A 604 9.69 -17.06 -9.20
CA PRO A 604 8.28 -17.49 -9.07
C PRO A 604 8.05 -18.99 -9.27
N GLY A 605 8.93 -19.69 -10.01
CA GLY A 605 8.87 -21.15 -10.14
C GLY A 605 9.33 -21.92 -8.91
N GLN A 606 10.03 -21.25 -7.98
CA GLN A 606 10.61 -21.86 -6.77
C GLN A 606 9.74 -21.72 -5.53
N PHE A 607 8.50 -21.21 -5.64
CA PHE A 607 7.58 -21.12 -4.50
C PHE A 607 7.29 -22.47 -3.81
N GLY A 608 7.72 -23.61 -4.38
CA GLY A 608 7.68 -24.94 -3.76
C GLY A 608 9.02 -25.61 -3.47
N ASN A 609 10.18 -25.05 -3.86
CA ASN A 609 11.48 -25.74 -3.75
C ASN A 609 12.47 -24.96 -2.84
N LEU A 610 12.86 -25.59 -1.74
CA LEU A 610 13.68 -25.07 -0.64
C LEU A 610 15.21 -25.16 -0.88
N ALA A 611 15.79 -24.52 -1.90
CA ALA A 611 17.26 -24.43 -1.98
C ALA A 611 17.82 -23.44 -3.02
N VAL A 612 18.02 -22.17 -2.68
CA VAL A 612 19.11 -21.33 -3.24
C VAL A 612 19.52 -20.26 -2.21
N THR A 613 20.83 -20.11 -1.95
CA THR A 613 21.45 -19.19 -0.98
C THR A 613 21.87 -17.86 -1.61
N ALA A 614 20.94 -17.11 -2.22
CA ALA A 614 21.25 -15.75 -2.67
C ALA A 614 21.35 -14.78 -1.47
N PRO A 615 22.22 -13.75 -1.51
CA PRO A 615 22.32 -12.76 -0.44
C PRO A 615 21.00 -11.97 -0.34
N SER A 616 20.28 -12.15 0.76
CA SER A 616 19.01 -11.47 1.01
C SER A 616 19.22 -10.02 1.45
N GLN A 617 18.37 -9.10 0.97
CA GLN A 617 18.33 -7.71 1.45
C GLN A 617 17.41 -7.52 2.67
N LEU A 618 16.63 -8.54 3.05
CA LEU A 618 15.74 -8.48 4.21
C LEU A 618 16.46 -8.21 5.53
N PRO A 619 17.66 -8.76 5.81
CA PRO A 619 18.41 -8.42 7.02
C PRO A 619 18.75 -6.93 7.11
N ALA A 620 19.16 -6.30 5.99
CA ALA A 620 19.49 -4.87 5.96
C ALA A 620 18.24 -4.01 6.22
N LEU A 621 17.11 -4.36 5.59
CA LEU A 621 15.83 -3.67 5.82
C LEU A 621 15.35 -3.83 7.27
N ALA A 622 15.47 -5.04 7.83
CA ALA A 622 15.11 -5.31 9.22
C ALA A 622 16.00 -4.56 10.22
N ALA A 623 17.28 -4.39 9.92
CA ALA A 623 18.21 -3.59 10.73
C ALA A 623 17.92 -2.08 10.63
N ALA A 624 17.56 -1.58 9.44
CA ALA A 624 17.24 -0.17 9.24
C ALA A 624 15.92 0.24 9.92
N HIS A 625 14.91 -0.64 9.88
CA HIS A 625 13.54 -0.33 10.33
C HIS A 625 12.92 -1.46 11.17
N PRO A 626 13.53 -1.87 12.29
CA PRO A 626 13.09 -3.04 13.06
C PRO A 626 11.67 -2.89 13.60
N GLU A 627 11.25 -1.67 13.99
CA GLU A 627 9.89 -1.41 14.48
C GLU A 627 8.83 -1.67 13.40
N ALA A 628 8.99 -1.07 12.21
CA ALA A 628 8.02 -1.22 11.12
C ALA A 628 8.03 -2.64 10.55
N TYR A 629 9.20 -3.28 10.51
CA TYR A 629 9.36 -4.64 10.01
C TYR A 629 8.63 -5.64 10.91
N THR A 630 8.86 -5.56 12.22
CA THR A 630 8.17 -6.42 13.19
C THR A 630 6.69 -6.09 13.29
N ALA A 631 6.29 -4.83 13.16
CA ALA A 631 4.89 -4.44 13.11
C ALA A 631 4.14 -5.02 11.90
N LEU A 632 4.77 -5.08 10.72
CA LEU A 632 4.19 -5.73 9.54
C LEU A 632 3.92 -7.22 9.81
N VAL A 633 4.93 -7.94 10.33
CA VAL A 633 4.82 -9.37 10.64
C VAL A 633 3.76 -9.60 11.73
N ASP A 634 3.74 -8.77 12.76
CA ASP A 634 2.73 -8.82 13.83
C ASP A 634 1.32 -8.56 13.29
N CYS A 635 1.14 -7.55 12.42
CA CYS A 635 -0.14 -7.26 11.78
C CYS A 635 -0.60 -8.41 10.88
N PHE A 636 0.34 -9.05 10.17
CA PHE A 636 0.02 -10.24 9.39
C PHE A 636 -0.51 -11.33 10.31
N LEU A 637 0.28 -11.77 11.29
CA LEU A 637 -0.03 -12.90 12.17
C LEU A 637 -1.33 -12.77 12.96
N ARG A 638 -1.75 -11.54 13.28
CA ARG A 638 -3.03 -11.24 13.93
C ARG A 638 -4.22 -11.23 12.98
N SER A 639 -3.98 -11.06 11.69
CA SER A 639 -5.04 -11.00 10.70
C SER A 639 -5.71 -12.37 10.52
N LEU A 640 -7.03 -12.34 10.30
CA LEU A 640 -7.80 -13.54 9.99
C LEU A 640 -7.37 -14.21 8.67
N VAL A 641 -6.63 -13.48 7.82
CA VAL A 641 -6.12 -14.00 6.53
C VAL A 641 -4.89 -14.89 6.68
N THR A 642 -4.20 -14.87 7.83
CA THR A 642 -3.07 -15.76 8.07
C THR A 642 -3.57 -17.17 8.27
N ASP A 643 -3.23 -18.06 7.35
CA ASP A 643 -3.44 -19.49 7.50
C ASP A 643 -2.13 -20.19 7.87
N ALA A 644 -2.23 -21.49 8.14
CA ALA A 644 -1.09 -22.25 8.64
C ALA A 644 0.04 -22.40 7.60
N PHE A 645 -0.26 -22.37 6.29
CA PHE A 645 0.75 -22.34 5.22
C PHE A 645 1.61 -21.08 5.24
N ASN A 646 1.04 -19.95 5.65
CA ASN A 646 1.77 -18.69 5.72
C ASN A 646 2.49 -18.47 7.06
N LEU A 647 2.35 -19.39 8.02
CA LEU A 647 3.04 -19.31 9.30
C LEU A 647 4.56 -19.47 9.13
N THR A 648 5.01 -20.41 8.28
CA THR A 648 6.44 -20.64 8.02
C THR A 648 7.11 -19.46 7.29
N PRO A 649 6.54 -18.89 6.20
CA PRO A 649 7.07 -17.66 5.62
C PRO A 649 7.12 -16.49 6.61
N ALA A 650 6.09 -16.32 7.46
CA ALA A 650 6.09 -15.27 8.48
C ALA A 650 7.19 -15.48 9.52
N ALA A 651 7.38 -16.74 9.91
CA ALA A 651 8.45 -17.16 10.77
C ALA A 651 9.83 -16.81 10.18
N GLU A 652 10.09 -17.22 8.95
CA GLU A 652 11.35 -16.93 8.26
C GLU A 652 11.63 -15.43 8.15
N VAL A 653 10.63 -14.63 7.76
CA VAL A 653 10.75 -13.16 7.72
C VAL A 653 11.12 -12.61 9.10
N LEU A 654 10.49 -13.11 10.18
CA LEU A 654 10.77 -12.68 11.56
C LEU A 654 12.21 -12.99 12.00
N THR A 655 12.85 -14.05 11.48
CA THR A 655 14.24 -14.38 11.83
C THR A 655 15.22 -13.26 11.50
N HIS A 656 14.98 -12.51 10.42
CA HIS A 656 15.83 -11.38 10.04
C HIS A 656 15.75 -10.24 11.05
N ALA A 657 14.55 -9.95 11.58
CA ALA A 657 14.38 -8.94 12.63
C ALA A 657 14.98 -9.38 13.97
N LEU A 658 14.86 -10.67 14.31
CA LEU A 658 15.51 -11.24 15.49
C LEU A 658 17.02 -11.08 15.41
N ALA A 659 17.63 -11.52 14.29
CA ALA A 659 19.07 -11.40 14.07
C ALA A 659 19.54 -9.93 14.11
N ALA A 660 18.81 -9.02 13.46
CA ALA A 660 19.16 -7.60 13.46
C ALA A 660 19.12 -6.98 14.87
N VAL A 661 18.05 -7.23 15.63
CA VAL A 661 17.91 -6.67 16.99
C VAL A 661 18.90 -7.32 17.95
N LEU A 662 19.02 -8.65 17.96
CA LEU A 662 19.92 -9.37 18.87
C LEU A 662 21.41 -9.13 18.56
N GLY A 663 21.75 -8.91 17.29
CA GLY A 663 23.10 -8.58 16.85
C GLY A 663 23.54 -7.13 17.10
N SER A 664 22.65 -6.25 17.60
CA SER A 664 22.94 -4.82 17.82
C SER A 664 22.54 -4.35 19.21
N GLN A 665 23.55 -4.00 20.02
CA GLN A 665 23.33 -3.43 21.35
C GLN A 665 22.53 -2.11 21.31
N GLU A 666 22.67 -1.32 20.23
CA GLU A 666 21.91 -0.09 20.03
C GLU A 666 20.41 -0.39 19.86
N LEU A 667 20.07 -1.40 19.03
CA LEU A 667 18.68 -1.80 18.81
C LEU A 667 18.07 -2.46 20.05
N LEU A 668 18.83 -3.24 20.83
CA LEU A 668 18.41 -3.72 22.15
C LEU A 668 18.17 -2.57 23.14
N GLY A 669 18.93 -1.48 23.00
CA GLY A 669 18.73 -0.22 23.73
C GLY A 669 17.40 0.48 23.37
N ARG A 670 16.87 0.25 22.17
CA ARG A 670 15.61 0.86 21.69
C ARG A 670 14.40 0.06 22.14
N SER A 671 13.79 0.49 23.25
CA SER A 671 12.61 -0.17 23.84
C SER A 671 11.46 -0.44 22.85
N VAL A 672 11.21 0.45 21.88
CA VAL A 672 10.13 0.28 20.90
C VAL A 672 10.42 -0.85 19.92
N ALA A 673 11.67 -1.00 19.45
CA ALA A 673 12.09 -2.10 18.58
C ALA A 673 11.89 -3.45 19.28
N VAL A 674 12.36 -3.56 20.52
CA VAL A 674 12.25 -4.80 21.32
C VAL A 674 10.78 -5.12 21.64
N ALA A 675 9.96 -4.13 22.01
CA ALA A 675 8.54 -4.34 22.28
C ALA A 675 7.78 -4.81 21.02
N SER A 676 8.10 -4.26 19.85
CA SER A 676 7.49 -4.65 18.58
C SER A 676 7.91 -6.07 18.18
N LEU A 677 9.18 -6.42 18.39
CA LEU A 677 9.69 -7.77 18.18
C LEU A 677 9.01 -8.80 19.11
N VAL A 678 8.90 -8.48 20.40
CA VAL A 678 8.18 -9.31 21.38
C VAL A 678 6.73 -9.53 20.97
N SER A 679 6.06 -8.47 20.51
CA SER A 679 4.67 -8.54 20.02
C SER A 679 4.56 -9.51 18.84
N ALA A 680 5.44 -9.39 17.84
CA ALA A 680 5.46 -10.27 16.68
C ALA A 680 5.73 -11.74 17.04
N VAL A 681 6.71 -12.01 17.92
CA VAL A 681 7.01 -13.37 18.41
C VAL A 681 5.82 -13.96 19.17
N ALA A 682 5.18 -13.17 20.04
CA ALA A 682 4.01 -13.61 20.80
C ALA A 682 2.82 -13.92 19.88
N SER A 683 2.56 -13.08 18.87
CA SER A 683 1.50 -13.32 17.88
C SER A 683 1.78 -14.56 17.03
N LEU A 684 3.04 -14.79 16.64
CA LEU A 684 3.44 -15.98 15.89
C LEU A 684 3.11 -17.24 16.67
N VAL A 685 3.51 -17.28 17.94
CA VAL A 685 3.34 -18.45 18.80
C VAL A 685 1.87 -18.66 19.13
N LYS A 686 1.11 -17.61 19.44
CA LYS A 686 -0.35 -17.74 19.63
C LYS A 686 -1.03 -18.29 18.39
N ARG A 687 -0.65 -17.82 17.20
CA ARG A 687 -1.22 -18.31 15.95
C ARG A 687 -0.87 -19.78 15.69
N ALA A 688 0.36 -20.19 16.00
CA ALA A 688 0.78 -21.58 15.97
C ALA A 688 -0.06 -22.44 16.92
N VAL A 689 -0.17 -22.03 18.19
CA VAL A 689 -1.00 -22.70 19.21
C VAL A 689 -2.46 -22.83 18.76
N GLN A 690 -3.06 -21.76 18.24
CA GLN A 690 -4.43 -21.81 17.71
C GLN A 690 -4.61 -22.88 16.63
N PHE A 691 -3.65 -23.02 15.71
CA PHE A 691 -3.72 -24.06 14.68
C PHE A 691 -3.55 -25.46 15.26
N VAL A 692 -2.63 -25.64 16.21
CA VAL A 692 -2.44 -26.91 16.94
C VAL A 692 -3.72 -27.32 17.67
N THR A 693 -4.28 -26.43 18.49
CA THR A 693 -5.50 -26.69 19.26
C THR A 693 -6.69 -26.95 18.34
N ALA A 694 -6.80 -26.24 17.20
CA ALA A 694 -7.85 -26.48 16.22
C ALA A 694 -7.75 -27.89 15.59
N THR A 695 -6.54 -28.40 15.36
CA THR A 695 -6.33 -29.79 14.90
C THR A 695 -6.79 -30.79 15.95
N SER A 696 -6.39 -30.61 17.22
CA SER A 696 -6.79 -31.49 18.33
C SER A 696 -8.32 -31.52 18.49
N LEU A 697 -8.96 -30.36 18.51
CA LEU A 697 -10.41 -30.24 18.60
C LEU A 697 -11.14 -30.91 17.42
N HIS A 698 -10.57 -30.82 16.21
CA HIS A 698 -11.09 -31.52 15.05
C HIS A 698 -10.96 -33.04 15.19
N ALA A 699 -9.79 -33.54 15.60
CA ALA A 699 -9.57 -34.97 15.85
C ALA A 699 -10.52 -35.52 16.92
N ALA A 700 -10.83 -34.72 17.95
CA ALA A 700 -11.79 -35.06 19.00
C ALA A 700 -13.26 -34.89 18.60
N GLY A 701 -13.57 -34.33 17.42
CA GLY A 701 -14.93 -34.02 16.98
C GLY A 701 -15.63 -32.92 17.80
N ARG A 702 -14.87 -32.07 18.52
CA ARG A 702 -15.37 -31.08 19.47
C ARG A 702 -15.05 -29.66 19.02
N TRP A 703 -15.91 -29.06 18.19
CA TRP A 703 -15.77 -27.64 17.84
C TRP A 703 -16.44 -26.72 18.88
N PRO A 704 -15.82 -25.59 19.27
CA PRO A 704 -16.48 -24.59 20.09
C PRO A 704 -17.72 -24.04 19.38
N ALA A 705 -18.81 -23.85 20.12
CA ALA A 705 -20.06 -23.30 19.57
C ALA A 705 -19.90 -21.92 18.91
N ALA A 706 -18.86 -21.16 19.32
CA ALA A 706 -18.54 -19.84 18.81
C ALA A 706 -17.94 -19.82 17.38
N VAL A 707 -17.42 -20.94 16.87
CA VAL A 707 -16.85 -20.98 15.52
C VAL A 707 -17.97 -21.17 14.49
N PRO A 708 -18.15 -20.25 13.51
CA PRO A 708 -19.16 -20.37 12.47
C PRO A 708 -19.04 -21.70 11.72
N ALA A 709 -20.16 -22.39 11.51
CA ALA A 709 -20.19 -23.71 10.86
C ALA A 709 -19.53 -23.70 9.46
N SER A 710 -19.60 -22.59 8.74
CA SER A 710 -18.98 -22.40 7.42
C SER A 710 -17.45 -22.40 7.43
N LEU A 711 -16.82 -22.07 8.56
CA LEU A 711 -15.35 -22.00 8.68
C LEU A 711 -14.73 -23.32 9.15
N ARG A 712 -15.50 -24.20 9.81
CA ARG A 712 -14.99 -25.43 10.42
C ARG A 712 -14.28 -26.37 9.42
N PRO A 713 -14.84 -26.67 8.23
CA PRO A 713 -14.17 -27.58 7.29
C PRO A 713 -12.86 -27.01 6.73
N ARG A 714 -12.80 -25.69 6.53
CA ARG A 714 -11.58 -25.00 6.06
C ARG A 714 -10.49 -24.99 7.12
N LEU A 715 -10.84 -24.67 8.36
CA LEU A 715 -9.91 -24.71 9.49
C LEU A 715 -9.41 -26.13 9.73
N ALA A 716 -10.30 -27.12 9.70
CA ALA A 716 -9.94 -28.54 9.83
C ALA A 716 -8.93 -29.00 8.77
N ALA A 717 -9.21 -28.75 7.49
CA ALA A 717 -8.34 -29.17 6.40
C ALA A 717 -6.97 -28.46 6.44
N ALA A 718 -6.96 -27.16 6.76
CA ALA A 718 -5.72 -26.40 6.92
C ALA A 718 -4.90 -26.88 8.13
N ALA A 719 -5.56 -27.11 9.26
CA ALA A 719 -4.92 -27.54 10.50
C ALA A 719 -4.33 -28.95 10.36
N ALA A 720 -5.07 -29.90 9.78
CA ALA A 720 -4.58 -31.25 9.50
C ALA A 720 -3.38 -31.28 8.52
N ALA A 721 -3.39 -30.42 7.50
CA ALA A 721 -2.29 -30.36 6.53
C ALA A 721 -1.02 -29.68 7.08
N CYS A 722 -1.15 -28.79 8.05
CA CYS A 722 -0.04 -27.96 8.52
C CYS A 722 0.51 -28.36 9.89
N TYR A 723 -0.23 -29.14 10.68
CA TYR A 723 0.11 -29.41 12.08
C TYR A 723 1.47 -30.14 12.29
N PRO A 724 1.76 -31.29 11.64
CA PRO A 724 3.08 -31.93 11.77
C PRO A 724 4.17 -31.19 10.97
N ALA A 725 3.79 -30.38 9.98
CA ALA A 725 4.76 -29.76 9.07
C ALA A 725 5.20 -28.35 9.50
N ALA A 726 4.41 -27.59 10.27
CA ALA A 726 4.68 -26.17 10.53
C ALA A 726 5.33 -25.90 11.90
N VAL A 727 4.94 -26.63 12.94
CA VAL A 727 5.44 -26.38 14.31
C VAL A 727 6.91 -26.76 14.48
N PRO A 728 7.39 -27.94 14.03
CA PRO A 728 8.81 -28.27 14.16
C PRO A 728 9.72 -27.27 13.43
N PRO A 729 9.45 -26.86 12.16
CA PRO A 729 10.22 -25.81 11.50
C PRO A 729 10.18 -24.46 12.21
N LEU A 730 9.05 -24.07 12.80
CA LEU A 730 8.95 -22.82 13.54
C LEU A 730 9.94 -22.80 14.71
N VAL A 731 10.09 -23.91 15.42
CA VAL A 731 10.97 -23.97 16.60
C VAL A 731 12.42 -24.23 16.26
N SER A 732 12.68 -25.06 15.27
CA SER A 732 14.05 -25.26 14.77
C SER A 732 14.59 -24.02 14.05
N SER A 733 13.73 -23.23 13.38
CA SER A 733 14.14 -22.06 12.60
C SER A 733 14.07 -20.74 13.37
N ILE A 734 13.23 -20.64 14.42
CA ILE A 734 13.10 -19.41 15.21
C ILE A 734 13.48 -19.59 16.65
N LEU A 735 12.77 -20.41 17.41
CA LEU A 735 12.93 -20.39 18.88
C LEU A 735 14.33 -20.83 19.27
N THR A 736 14.84 -21.89 18.63
CA THR A 736 16.18 -22.41 18.88
C THR A 736 17.26 -21.42 18.46
N PRO A 737 17.29 -20.88 17.22
CA PRO A 737 18.29 -19.89 16.83
C PRO A 737 18.18 -18.58 17.61
N CYS A 738 16.97 -18.15 17.95
CA CYS A 738 16.75 -16.95 18.77
C CYS A 738 17.31 -17.13 20.19
N ALA A 739 17.10 -18.30 20.81
CA ALA A 739 17.66 -18.58 22.12
C ALA A 739 19.19 -18.62 22.09
N ALA A 740 19.79 -19.15 21.01
CA ALA A 740 21.24 -19.11 20.80
C ALA A 740 21.77 -17.67 20.61
N GLN A 741 21.11 -16.86 19.78
CA GLN A 741 21.49 -15.45 19.58
C GLN A 741 21.28 -14.60 20.85
N LEU A 742 20.29 -14.91 21.68
CA LEU A 742 20.11 -14.27 22.98
C LEU A 742 21.24 -14.58 23.95
N LEU A 743 21.78 -15.79 23.92
CA LEU A 743 22.95 -16.16 24.70
C LEU A 743 24.18 -15.34 24.28
N GLU A 744 24.41 -15.18 22.98
CA GLU A 744 25.47 -14.34 22.43
C GLU A 744 25.29 -12.86 22.80
N ALA A 745 24.06 -12.35 22.69
CA ALA A 745 23.71 -10.99 23.08
C ALA A 745 23.91 -10.75 24.58
N ALA A 746 23.52 -11.70 25.44
CA ALA A 746 23.73 -11.64 26.88
C ALA A 746 25.22 -11.56 27.23
N SER A 747 26.05 -12.42 26.63
CA SER A 747 27.52 -12.38 26.80
C SER A 747 28.12 -11.03 26.37
N THR A 748 27.65 -10.48 25.26
CA THR A 748 28.11 -9.17 24.75
C THR A 748 27.73 -8.03 25.69
N VAL A 749 26.49 -8.04 26.21
CA VAL A 749 26.02 -7.02 27.15
C VAL A 749 26.71 -7.13 28.51
N SER A 750 27.01 -8.34 29.00
CA SER A 750 27.73 -8.55 30.26
C SER A 750 29.21 -8.13 30.20
N SER A 751 29.84 -8.22 29.02
CA SER A 751 31.26 -7.85 28.85
C SER A 751 31.49 -6.34 28.69
N THR A 752 30.49 -5.59 28.21
CA THR A 752 30.56 -4.12 28.11
C THR A 752 30.24 -3.48 29.46
N GLY A 753 31.22 -3.35 30.34
CA GLY A 753 31.10 -2.77 31.70
C GLY A 753 30.67 -1.29 31.80
N SER A 754 30.01 -0.73 30.78
CA SER A 754 29.48 0.63 30.77
C SER A 754 28.11 0.69 31.47
N ALA A 755 28.09 1.26 32.68
CA ALA A 755 26.99 1.12 33.64
C ALA A 755 25.62 1.71 33.23
N THR A 756 25.54 2.60 32.24
CA THR A 756 24.28 3.29 31.90
C THR A 756 23.60 2.74 30.66
N ALA A 757 24.30 2.61 29.53
CA ALA A 757 23.72 2.10 28.27
C ALA A 757 23.47 0.57 28.30
N GLY A 758 24.31 -0.19 29.02
CA GLY A 758 24.17 -1.64 29.12
C GLY A 758 22.90 -2.10 29.83
N SER A 759 22.37 -1.28 30.75
CA SER A 759 21.21 -1.65 31.58
C SER A 759 19.91 -1.88 30.77
N GLN A 760 19.64 -1.05 29.75
CA GLN A 760 18.46 -1.20 28.91
C GLN A 760 18.58 -2.40 27.97
N ALA A 761 19.75 -2.59 27.36
CA ALA A 761 19.99 -3.74 26.50
C ALA A 761 19.87 -5.04 27.29
N ALA A 762 20.43 -5.12 28.51
CA ALA A 762 20.28 -6.27 29.41
C ALA A 762 18.80 -6.53 29.74
N ALA A 763 18.05 -5.48 30.10
CA ALA A 763 16.64 -5.60 30.42
C ALA A 763 15.82 -6.09 29.20
N SER A 764 16.17 -5.65 27.99
CA SER A 764 15.57 -6.10 26.73
C SER A 764 15.89 -7.57 26.41
N VAL A 765 17.13 -8.03 26.64
CA VAL A 765 17.52 -9.45 26.50
C VAL A 765 16.74 -10.31 27.49
N ALA A 766 16.63 -9.88 28.76
CA ALA A 766 15.83 -10.57 29.77
C ALA A 766 14.33 -10.64 29.38
N LEU A 767 13.77 -9.56 28.84
CA LEU A 767 12.39 -9.53 28.33
C LEU A 767 12.18 -10.59 27.23
N LEU A 768 13.07 -10.63 26.23
CA LEU A 768 12.99 -11.59 25.13
C LEU A 768 13.14 -13.04 25.63
N ALA A 769 14.05 -13.29 26.59
CA ALA A 769 14.22 -14.61 27.19
C ALA A 769 12.95 -15.10 27.91
N VAL A 770 12.28 -14.23 28.67
CA VAL A 770 11.00 -14.56 29.34
C VAL A 770 9.89 -14.82 28.31
N VAL A 771 9.85 -14.05 27.23
CA VAL A 771 8.88 -14.23 26.13
C VAL A 771 9.09 -15.58 25.44
N LEU A 772 10.33 -15.96 25.14
CA LEU A 772 10.61 -17.28 24.55
C LEU A 772 10.29 -18.44 25.50
N ALA A 773 10.57 -18.31 26.80
CA ALA A 773 10.18 -19.31 27.80
C ALA A 773 8.65 -19.47 27.82
N ARG A 774 7.91 -18.36 27.76
CA ARG A 774 6.45 -18.41 27.63
C ARG A 774 6.00 -19.08 26.34
N SER A 775 6.64 -18.76 25.23
CA SER A 775 6.33 -19.35 23.93
C SER A 775 6.53 -20.86 23.93
N ALA A 776 7.62 -21.34 24.54
CA ALA A 776 7.91 -22.77 24.69
C ALA A 776 6.82 -23.48 25.51
N VAL A 777 6.37 -22.88 26.63
CA VAL A 777 5.27 -23.43 27.45
C VAL A 777 3.97 -23.50 26.65
N GLN A 778 3.58 -22.43 25.96
CA GLN A 778 2.32 -22.40 25.22
C GLN A 778 2.29 -23.43 24.09
N LEU A 779 3.41 -23.62 23.39
CA LEU A 779 3.52 -24.66 22.36
C LEU A 779 3.58 -26.07 22.96
N ALA A 780 4.27 -26.24 24.09
CA ALA A 780 4.29 -27.51 24.82
C ALA A 780 2.88 -27.95 25.20
N ASP A 781 2.13 -27.09 25.90
CA ASP A 781 0.76 -27.38 26.34
C ASP A 781 -0.15 -27.72 25.13
N ALA A 782 -0.05 -26.97 24.03
CA ALA A 782 -0.85 -27.22 22.83
C ALA A 782 -0.49 -28.55 22.14
N MET A 783 0.79 -28.90 22.10
CA MET A 783 1.27 -30.14 21.48
C MET A 783 0.94 -31.38 22.33
N GLU A 784 0.95 -31.27 23.66
CA GLU A 784 0.47 -32.33 24.57
C GLU A 784 -1.00 -32.68 24.30
N ASP A 785 -1.84 -31.66 24.08
CA ASP A 785 -3.26 -31.82 23.76
C ASP A 785 -3.53 -32.50 22.41
N ALA A 786 -2.54 -32.59 21.53
CA ALA A 786 -2.72 -33.02 20.15
C ALA A 786 -2.18 -34.44 19.84
N GLU A 787 -1.64 -35.16 20.84
CA GLU A 787 -1.33 -36.61 20.84
C GLU A 787 -0.72 -37.17 19.52
N ASP A 788 0.35 -36.56 18.98
CA ASP A 788 0.91 -36.91 17.65
C ASP A 788 2.29 -37.61 17.69
N VAL A 789 2.60 -38.36 16.63
CA VAL A 789 3.78 -39.24 16.44
C VAL A 789 5.10 -38.48 16.41
N GLN A 790 5.10 -37.15 16.23
CA GLN A 790 6.31 -36.32 16.22
C GLN A 790 6.72 -35.75 17.60
N TRP A 791 6.08 -36.23 18.67
CA TRP A 791 6.28 -35.73 20.03
C TRP A 791 7.73 -35.81 20.53
N GLU A 792 8.49 -36.86 20.20
CA GLU A 792 9.88 -37.03 20.68
C GLU A 792 10.84 -35.99 20.09
N ALA A 793 10.77 -35.76 18.77
CA ALA A 793 11.58 -34.74 18.09
C ALA A 793 11.26 -33.33 18.64
N TRP A 794 10.00 -33.12 18.99
CA TRP A 794 9.54 -31.89 19.60
C TRP A 794 10.14 -31.66 21.00
N GLN A 795 10.13 -32.68 21.86
CA GLN A 795 10.72 -32.59 23.20
C GLN A 795 12.19 -32.17 23.14
N LEU A 796 12.97 -32.76 22.22
CA LEU A 796 14.38 -32.41 22.04
C LEU A 796 14.57 -30.95 21.60
N LEU A 797 13.74 -30.44 20.68
CA LEU A 797 13.79 -29.05 20.23
C LEU A 797 13.48 -28.06 21.37
N VAL A 798 12.47 -28.37 22.19
CA VAL A 798 12.14 -27.55 23.37
C VAL A 798 13.28 -27.59 24.38
N LEU A 799 13.84 -28.77 24.68
CA LEU A 799 14.98 -28.91 25.58
C LEU A 799 16.17 -28.07 25.12
N ARG A 800 16.49 -28.08 23.82
CA ARG A 800 17.56 -27.26 23.22
C ARG A 800 17.29 -25.77 23.41
N THR A 801 16.06 -25.34 23.18
CA THR A 801 15.64 -23.95 23.39
C THR A 801 15.78 -23.55 24.87
N VAL A 802 15.27 -24.37 25.80
CA VAL A 802 15.34 -24.09 27.24
C VAL A 802 16.79 -24.08 27.75
N GLN A 803 17.65 -24.97 27.23
CA GLN A 803 19.08 -24.98 27.55
C GLN A 803 19.73 -23.64 27.22
N SER A 804 19.57 -23.14 26.00
CA SER A 804 20.10 -21.84 25.58
C SER A 804 19.54 -20.69 26.42
N LEU A 805 18.25 -20.72 26.76
CA LEU A 805 17.61 -19.72 27.63
C LEU A 805 18.20 -19.72 29.05
N LEU A 806 18.42 -20.89 29.66
CA LEU A 806 19.00 -20.96 31.01
C LEU A 806 20.44 -20.47 31.04
N CYS A 807 21.24 -20.79 30.02
CA CYS A 807 22.58 -20.24 29.88
C CYS A 807 22.53 -18.70 29.77
N CYS A 808 21.63 -18.17 28.92
CA CYS A 808 21.45 -16.72 28.74
C CYS A 808 21.05 -16.04 30.06
N LEU A 809 20.07 -16.60 30.78
CA LEU A 809 19.63 -16.07 32.08
C LEU A 809 20.72 -16.16 33.15
N SER A 810 21.58 -17.16 33.10
CA SER A 810 22.73 -17.27 34.00
C SER A 810 23.79 -16.21 33.71
N ASP A 811 24.10 -15.95 32.44
CA ASP A 811 25.08 -14.92 32.04
C ASP A 811 24.63 -13.50 32.43
N MET A 812 23.31 -13.30 32.55
CA MET A 812 22.71 -12.06 33.07
C MET A 812 22.58 -12.04 34.61
N GLY A 813 22.94 -13.12 35.31
CA GLY A 813 22.79 -13.25 36.77
C GLY A 813 21.34 -13.43 37.26
N ILE A 814 20.41 -13.73 36.36
CA ILE A 814 18.99 -13.98 36.68
C ILE A 814 18.75 -15.43 37.11
N ALA A 815 19.60 -16.36 36.67
CA ALA A 815 19.61 -17.75 37.10
C ALA A 815 21.00 -18.07 37.70
N PRO A 816 21.22 -17.87 39.01
CA PRO A 816 22.55 -18.03 39.60
C PRO A 816 23.01 -19.50 39.53
N LEU A 817 23.78 -19.84 38.49
CA LEU A 817 24.57 -21.07 38.41
C LEU A 817 25.74 -20.91 39.38
N SER A 818 25.56 -21.35 40.62
CA SER A 818 26.62 -21.27 41.62
C SER A 818 27.79 -22.17 41.21
N LYS A 819 28.84 -21.55 40.62
CA LYS A 819 30.10 -22.23 40.25
C LYS A 819 30.80 -22.87 41.46
N ASP A 820 30.44 -22.46 42.68
CA ASP A 820 31.05 -22.90 43.94
C ASP A 820 30.08 -23.70 44.85
N ALA A 821 28.88 -24.08 44.38
CA ALA A 821 27.85 -24.72 45.22
C ALA A 821 28.11 -26.18 45.58
N GLU A 822 29.17 -26.80 45.07
CA GLU A 822 29.47 -28.20 45.39
C GLU A 822 29.84 -28.39 46.89
N ALA A 823 30.25 -27.33 47.58
CA ALA A 823 30.61 -27.37 49.01
C ALA A 823 29.48 -26.99 50.01
N PRO A 824 28.57 -26.03 49.76
CA PRO A 824 27.58 -25.61 50.78
C PRO A 824 26.23 -26.33 50.73
N ALA A 825 25.82 -26.94 49.60
CA ALA A 825 24.49 -27.54 49.47
C ALA A 825 24.31 -28.79 50.37
N LEU A 826 25.37 -29.57 50.57
CA LEU A 826 25.40 -30.66 51.55
C LEU A 826 25.31 -30.17 53.00
N ARG A 827 25.76 -28.93 53.30
CA ARG A 827 25.63 -28.33 54.63
C ARG A 827 24.26 -27.71 54.88
N ALA A 828 23.60 -27.13 53.87
CA ALA A 828 22.26 -26.58 54.00
C ALA A 828 21.18 -27.67 54.12
N ALA A 829 21.32 -28.77 53.37
CA ALA A 829 20.45 -29.95 53.51
C ALA A 829 20.63 -30.66 54.86
N ALA A 830 21.85 -30.69 55.41
CA ALA A 830 22.12 -31.20 56.75
C ALA A 830 21.63 -30.26 57.87
N ALA A 831 21.66 -28.94 57.67
CA ALA A 831 21.18 -27.97 58.65
C ALA A 831 19.64 -27.88 58.71
N ALA A 832 18.93 -28.12 57.59
CA ALA A 832 17.47 -28.16 57.57
C ALA A 832 16.87 -29.37 58.30
N ALA A 833 17.66 -30.44 58.50
CA ALA A 833 17.24 -31.64 59.23
C ALA A 833 17.48 -31.56 60.76
N ALA A 834 18.15 -30.51 61.25
CA ALA A 834 18.54 -30.40 62.66
C ALA A 834 18.31 -28.99 63.21
N ALA A 835 17.08 -28.67 63.61
CA ALA A 835 16.84 -27.58 64.56
C ALA A 835 15.54 -27.79 65.38
N PRO A 836 15.62 -27.91 66.72
CA PRO A 836 14.51 -27.61 67.61
C PRO A 836 14.53 -26.13 68.05
N ALA A 837 13.36 -25.66 68.47
CA ALA A 837 13.03 -24.29 68.84
C ALA A 837 13.74 -23.75 70.10
N GLY A 838 13.97 -22.42 70.16
CA GLY A 838 14.11 -21.66 71.41
C GLY A 838 15.18 -20.56 71.41
N PRO A 839 15.06 -19.49 72.24
CA PRO A 839 15.20 -18.11 71.75
C PRO A 839 16.31 -17.25 72.41
N THR A 840 16.45 -16.02 71.88
CA THR A 840 17.01 -14.77 72.46
C THR A 840 18.50 -14.71 72.85
N ALA A 841 19.25 -13.77 72.24
CA ALA A 841 19.97 -12.67 72.90
C ALA A 841 20.87 -11.89 71.93
N ALA A 842 21.14 -10.64 72.29
CA ALA A 842 21.78 -9.57 71.54
C ALA A 842 23.33 -9.59 71.52
N ALA A 843 23.93 -8.92 70.53
CA ALA A 843 25.17 -8.10 70.56
C ALA A 843 25.65 -7.89 69.10
N SER A 844 25.72 -6.69 68.53
CA SER A 844 26.72 -5.59 68.69
C SER A 844 27.81 -5.60 67.60
N SER A 845 27.91 -4.44 66.91
CA SER A 845 29.09 -3.88 66.19
C SER A 845 29.64 -4.65 64.96
N SER A 846 30.00 -4.05 63.82
CA SER A 846 30.78 -2.82 63.67
C SER A 846 30.64 -2.22 62.26
N SER A 847 30.63 -0.90 62.22
CA SER A 847 30.68 0.00 61.08
C SER A 847 32.06 0.07 60.40
N SER A 848 32.09 0.18 59.07
CA SER A 848 33.20 0.77 58.31
C SER A 848 32.65 1.68 57.21
N ASN A 849 32.54 2.97 57.54
CA ASN A 849 32.29 4.06 56.60
C ASN A 849 33.60 4.40 55.86
N SER A 850 33.56 4.43 54.53
CA SER A 850 34.59 5.06 53.71
C SER A 850 33.96 6.22 52.93
N ASN A 851 34.10 7.41 53.47
CA ASN A 851 33.83 8.69 52.82
C ASN A 851 35.04 9.07 51.95
N SER A 852 34.83 9.30 50.65
CA SER A 852 35.78 10.03 49.81
C SER A 852 35.10 11.20 49.12
N SER A 853 35.56 12.37 49.58
CA SER A 853 35.51 13.74 49.08
C SER A 853 34.99 14.06 47.68
N ARG A 854 34.14 15.11 47.68
CA ARG A 854 33.68 15.96 46.59
C ARG A 854 34.81 16.64 45.80
N THR A 855 34.64 16.73 44.49
CA THR A 855 35.10 17.85 43.64
C THR A 855 33.98 18.22 42.66
N LEU A 856 33.52 19.47 42.74
CA LEU A 856 32.58 20.09 41.79
C LEU A 856 33.37 20.59 40.57
N PRO A 857 32.77 20.55 39.36
CA PRO A 857 32.63 21.83 38.68
C PRO A 857 31.30 22.02 37.91
N ALA A 858 30.90 23.29 37.90
CA ALA A 858 30.24 24.06 36.83
C ALA A 858 28.97 23.51 36.17
N ALA A 859 27.90 24.28 36.38
CA ALA A 859 26.60 24.15 35.77
C ALA A 859 26.65 24.40 34.25
N SER A 860 26.32 23.38 33.47
CA SER A 860 25.85 23.49 32.09
C SER A 860 24.40 23.01 32.06
N SER A 861 23.49 23.96 31.91
CA SER A 861 22.05 23.76 31.79
C SER A 861 21.72 23.13 30.44
N SER A 862 21.80 21.80 30.37
CA SER A 862 21.28 21.00 29.26
C SER A 862 19.87 20.54 29.61
N SER A 863 18.90 20.95 28.80
CA SER A 863 17.50 20.54 28.84
C SER A 863 17.38 19.01 28.86
N ARG A 864 17.23 18.43 30.06
CA ARG A 864 16.94 17.01 30.26
C ARG A 864 15.52 16.75 29.76
N SER A 865 15.41 16.41 28.48
CA SER A 865 14.27 15.65 27.97
C SER A 865 14.15 14.40 28.84
N SER A 866 13.11 14.33 29.66
CA SER A 866 12.83 13.20 30.55
C SER A 866 12.54 11.98 29.68
N SER A 867 13.58 11.27 29.27
CA SER A 867 13.47 9.96 28.68
C SER A 867 12.77 9.07 29.71
N GLN A 868 11.48 8.81 29.48
CA GLN A 868 10.71 7.89 30.31
C GLN A 868 11.48 6.56 30.39
N GLN A 869 12.08 6.30 31.55
CA GLN A 869 12.92 5.14 31.80
C GLN A 869 12.12 3.85 31.66
N ILE A 870 12.70 2.93 30.88
CA ILE A 870 12.68 1.47 30.95
C ILE A 870 11.52 0.83 31.73
N LYS A 871 10.51 0.33 31.01
CA LYS A 871 9.32 -0.34 31.56
C LYS A 871 9.57 -1.77 32.09
N TRP A 872 10.77 -2.33 31.93
CA TRP A 872 11.08 -3.75 32.25
C TRP A 872 12.42 -4.01 32.94
N SER A 873 13.05 -3.01 33.57
CA SER A 873 14.31 -3.20 34.33
C SER A 873 14.14 -4.15 35.52
N HIS A 874 12.92 -4.25 36.06
CA HIS A 874 12.58 -5.20 37.12
C HIS A 874 12.84 -6.66 36.74
N LEU A 875 12.90 -6.99 35.45
CA LEU A 875 13.20 -8.34 34.98
C LEU A 875 14.62 -8.81 35.36
N LEU A 876 15.57 -7.88 35.44
CA LEU A 876 16.94 -8.17 35.89
C LEU A 876 16.99 -8.57 37.38
N GLN A 877 15.97 -8.19 38.15
CA GLN A 877 15.86 -8.45 39.58
C GLN A 877 14.93 -9.64 39.90
N VAL A 878 14.48 -10.40 38.90
CA VAL A 878 13.52 -11.51 39.12
C VAL A 878 14.04 -12.53 40.14
N HIS A 879 15.34 -12.79 40.17
CA HIS A 879 15.97 -13.68 41.17
C HIS A 879 15.91 -13.14 42.60
N LEU A 880 15.95 -11.82 42.79
CA LEU A 880 15.83 -11.17 44.10
C LEU A 880 14.37 -11.08 44.54
N ILE A 881 13.46 -10.88 43.58
CA ILE A 881 12.05 -10.63 43.85
C ILE A 881 11.26 -11.94 44.01
N SER A 882 11.69 -13.03 43.36
CA SER A 882 10.98 -14.32 43.36
C SER A 882 11.83 -15.47 43.93
N PRO A 883 11.67 -15.82 45.22
CA PRO A 883 12.37 -16.97 45.81
C PRO A 883 11.94 -18.29 45.17
N GLU A 884 10.70 -18.36 44.67
CA GLU A 884 10.16 -19.52 43.95
C GLU A 884 10.97 -19.81 42.68
N TRP A 885 11.33 -18.76 41.93
CA TRP A 885 12.17 -18.90 40.75
C TRP A 885 13.58 -19.39 41.10
N ALA A 886 14.22 -18.78 42.10
CA ALA A 886 15.55 -19.20 42.54
C ALA A 886 15.57 -20.66 43.02
N ALA A 887 14.54 -21.08 43.76
CA ALA A 887 14.40 -22.46 44.22
C ALA A 887 14.19 -23.44 43.06
N ALA A 888 13.34 -23.10 42.08
CA ALA A 888 13.10 -23.94 40.90
C ALA A 888 14.37 -24.12 40.06
N VAL A 889 15.13 -23.04 39.83
CA VAL A 889 16.43 -23.10 39.14
C VAL A 889 17.40 -24.03 39.87
N ALA A 890 17.55 -23.88 41.19
CA ALA A 890 18.44 -24.71 41.99
C ALA A 890 18.02 -26.20 41.96
N ALA A 891 16.72 -26.49 42.09
CA ALA A 891 16.18 -27.84 42.03
C ALA A 891 16.42 -28.49 40.66
N PHE A 892 16.18 -27.73 39.58
CA PHE A 892 16.39 -28.20 38.22
C PHE A 892 17.86 -28.52 37.95
N ILE A 893 18.78 -27.63 38.33
CA ILE A 893 20.23 -27.86 38.17
C ILE A 893 20.71 -29.05 39.00
N ALA A 894 20.21 -29.20 40.24
CA ALA A 894 20.56 -30.33 41.09
C ALA A 894 20.12 -31.67 40.49
N LYS A 895 18.93 -31.70 39.87
CA LYS A 895 18.40 -32.89 39.18
C LYS A 895 19.13 -33.15 37.85
N TRP A 896 19.49 -32.10 37.12
CA TRP A 896 20.09 -32.17 35.78
C TRP A 896 21.43 -31.40 35.69
N PRO A 897 22.48 -31.80 36.44
CA PRO A 897 23.72 -31.02 36.58
C PRO A 897 24.52 -30.87 35.28
N ARG A 898 24.26 -31.76 34.32
CA ARG A 898 24.89 -31.74 33.00
C ARG A 898 24.05 -31.03 31.93
N PHE A 899 22.87 -30.51 32.28
CA PHE A 899 21.98 -29.86 31.31
C PHE A 899 22.66 -28.71 30.57
N CYS A 900 23.47 -27.89 31.25
CA CYS A 900 24.19 -26.78 30.60
C CYS A 900 25.51 -27.20 29.93
N LYS A 901 25.95 -28.46 30.07
CA LYS A 901 27.29 -28.93 29.67
C LYS A 901 27.27 -30.00 28.57
N ILE A 902 26.20 -30.78 28.46
CA ILE A 902 26.07 -31.81 27.43
C ILE A 902 25.56 -31.17 26.14
N HIS A 903 26.24 -31.49 25.03
CA HIS A 903 25.68 -31.29 23.70
C HIS A 903 24.51 -32.25 23.52
N LEU A 904 23.28 -31.73 23.43
CA LEU A 904 22.08 -32.50 23.10
C LEU A 904 22.23 -33.34 21.82
N ASP A 905 23.19 -32.98 20.96
CA ASP A 905 23.54 -33.74 19.76
C ASP A 905 24.01 -35.17 20.08
N LEU A 906 24.60 -35.42 21.26
CA LEU A 906 24.94 -36.79 21.72
C LEU A 906 23.69 -37.61 22.07
N LEU A 907 22.71 -36.97 22.72
CA LEU A 907 21.44 -37.61 23.06
C LEU A 907 20.61 -37.91 21.80
N HIS A 908 20.75 -37.09 20.76
CA HIS A 908 20.10 -37.34 19.47
C HIS A 908 20.66 -38.61 18.80
N ALA A 909 21.99 -38.77 18.78
CA ALA A 909 22.62 -39.98 18.26
C ALA A 909 22.24 -41.24 19.03
N GLU A 910 22.14 -41.16 20.36
CA GLU A 910 21.69 -42.29 21.20
C GLU A 910 20.19 -42.60 21.05
N LEU A 911 19.37 -41.60 20.69
CA LEU A 911 17.94 -41.79 20.42
C LEU A 911 17.72 -42.55 19.10
N GLU A 912 18.54 -42.29 18.08
CA GLU A 912 18.50 -43.04 16.81
C GLU A 912 18.82 -44.53 17.00
N ASP A 913 19.62 -44.87 18.02
CA ASP A 913 19.92 -46.25 18.41
C ASP A 913 18.77 -46.97 19.17
N GLY A 914 17.65 -46.28 19.42
CA GLY A 914 16.43 -46.88 19.96
C GLY A 914 16.49 -47.28 21.44
N ALA A 915 17.39 -46.67 22.23
CA ALA A 915 17.54 -46.98 23.64
C ALA A 915 16.35 -46.46 24.47
N VAL A 916 15.44 -47.35 24.86
CA VAL A 916 14.22 -47.05 25.66
C VAL A 916 14.50 -46.22 26.93
N LEU A 917 15.65 -46.44 27.59
CA LEU A 917 16.04 -45.67 28.78
C LEU A 917 16.33 -44.19 28.48
N VAL A 918 16.80 -43.87 27.27
CA VAL A 918 17.07 -42.50 26.84
C VAL A 918 15.76 -41.75 26.61
N VAL A 919 14.76 -42.41 26.00
CA VAL A 919 13.43 -41.83 25.77
C VAL A 919 12.79 -41.38 27.08
N LEU A 920 12.70 -42.26 28.09
CA LEU A 920 12.13 -41.93 29.40
C LEU A 920 12.88 -40.80 30.12
N ALA A 921 14.21 -40.75 29.96
CA ALA A 921 15.02 -39.68 30.54
C ALA A 921 14.76 -38.33 29.84
N VAL A 922 14.61 -38.33 28.52
CA VAL A 922 14.27 -37.14 27.71
C VAL A 922 12.87 -36.63 28.07
N GLU A 923 11.87 -37.50 28.20
CA GLU A 923 10.51 -37.14 28.60
C GLU A 923 10.49 -36.46 29.98
N GLN A 924 11.18 -37.06 30.96
CA GLN A 924 11.23 -36.51 32.31
C GLN A 924 12.00 -35.18 32.36
N GLN A 925 13.10 -35.07 31.62
CA GLN A 925 13.87 -33.85 31.51
C GLN A 925 13.06 -32.73 30.85
N TYR A 926 12.29 -33.07 29.81
CA TYR A 926 11.37 -32.17 29.14
C TYR A 926 10.31 -31.64 30.09
N ALA A 927 9.63 -32.51 30.83
CA ALA A 927 8.60 -32.11 31.79
C ALA A 927 9.14 -31.14 32.85
N ASP A 928 10.34 -31.41 33.40
CA ASP A 928 10.98 -30.53 34.37
C ASP A 928 11.39 -29.18 33.75
N ALA A 929 11.84 -29.18 32.50
CA ALA A 929 12.26 -27.98 31.78
C ALA A 929 11.08 -27.07 31.46
N VAL A 930 9.95 -27.63 31.02
CA VAL A 930 8.72 -26.88 30.80
C VAL A 930 8.20 -26.31 32.13
N GLU A 931 8.25 -27.07 33.21
CA GLU A 931 7.82 -26.58 34.54
C GLU A 931 8.71 -25.45 35.06
N LEU A 932 10.01 -25.51 34.79
CA LEU A 932 10.93 -24.41 35.07
C LEU A 932 10.54 -23.14 34.28
N CYS A 933 10.21 -23.27 32.99
CA CYS A 933 9.70 -22.16 32.19
C CYS A 933 8.37 -21.62 32.71
N ARG A 934 7.42 -22.47 33.14
CA ARG A 934 6.16 -22.04 33.78
C ARG A 934 6.44 -21.21 35.03
N THR A 935 7.41 -21.63 35.85
CA THR A 935 7.82 -20.90 37.05
C THR A 935 8.44 -19.54 36.70
N LEU A 936 9.28 -19.45 35.67
CA LEU A 936 9.83 -18.18 35.19
C LEU A 936 8.72 -17.21 34.76
N VAL A 937 7.79 -17.68 33.94
CA VAL A 937 6.68 -16.87 33.40
C VAL A 937 5.72 -16.42 34.50
N ALA A 938 5.58 -17.20 35.58
CA ALA A 938 4.84 -16.79 36.78
C ALA A 938 5.60 -15.76 37.62
N ALA A 939 6.93 -15.83 37.67
CA ALA A 939 7.79 -14.91 38.39
C ALA A 939 7.99 -13.55 37.67
N ALA A 940 7.91 -13.55 36.34
CA ALA A 940 8.21 -12.43 35.46
C ALA A 940 7.01 -12.01 34.59
N PRO A 941 5.94 -11.43 35.19
CA PRO A 941 4.84 -10.85 34.43
C PRO A 941 5.32 -9.73 33.50
N LEU A 942 4.78 -9.70 32.28
CA LEU A 942 5.30 -8.89 31.19
C LEU A 942 4.46 -7.64 30.94
N PRO A 943 5.07 -6.45 30.76
CA PRO A 943 4.33 -5.18 30.63
C PRO A 943 3.82 -4.89 29.21
N VAL A 944 4.20 -5.69 28.22
CA VAL A 944 3.96 -5.45 26.78
C VAL A 944 3.00 -6.46 26.15
N VAL A 945 2.68 -7.53 26.86
CA VAL A 945 1.83 -8.63 26.39
C VAL A 945 0.67 -8.89 27.35
N CYS A 946 -0.40 -9.52 26.88
CA CYS A 946 -1.48 -10.00 27.73
C CYS A 946 -0.89 -11.02 28.70
N ASN A 947 -1.04 -10.78 30.00
CA ASN A 947 -0.43 -11.64 31.01
C ASN A 947 -1.15 -12.98 31.19
N ASN A 948 -2.36 -13.16 30.66
CA ASN A 948 -3.04 -14.46 30.66
C ASN A 948 -2.33 -15.44 29.71
N PRO A 949 -1.69 -16.52 30.21
CA PRO A 949 -0.95 -17.47 29.38
C PRO A 949 -1.88 -18.25 28.43
N GLY A 950 -3.15 -18.46 28.82
CA GLY A 950 -4.18 -19.07 27.96
C GLY A 950 -4.96 -18.06 27.12
N CYS A 951 -4.44 -16.85 26.90
CA CYS A 951 -5.08 -15.88 26.02
C CYS A 951 -4.93 -16.29 24.56
N GLU A 952 -5.96 -16.95 24.03
CA GLU A 952 -6.08 -17.27 22.60
C GLU A 952 -6.61 -16.10 21.78
N ASP A 953 -7.19 -15.08 22.40
CA ASP A 953 -7.82 -13.98 21.67
C ASP A 953 -6.75 -13.08 21.02
N LEU A 954 -6.73 -13.10 19.68
CA LEU A 954 -5.90 -12.24 18.82
C LEU A 954 -6.72 -11.10 18.20
N ALA A 955 -8.04 -11.10 18.36
CA ALA A 955 -8.93 -10.22 17.62
C ALA A 955 -8.90 -8.78 18.15
N ASP A 956 -8.88 -7.84 17.21
CA ASP A 956 -9.25 -6.43 17.33
C ASP A 956 -8.30 -5.45 18.06
N VAL A 957 -7.31 -5.90 18.82
CA VAL A 957 -6.34 -4.98 19.43
C VAL A 957 -4.92 -5.54 19.46
N SER A 958 -3.93 -4.80 18.94
CA SER A 958 -2.51 -5.21 19.03
C SER A 958 -2.16 -5.47 20.49
N GLU A 959 -1.24 -6.36 20.83
CA GLU A 959 -0.98 -6.68 22.25
C GLU A 959 -0.47 -5.45 23.01
N ALA A 960 0.21 -4.57 22.27
CA ALA A 960 0.62 -3.21 22.64
C ALA A 960 -0.53 -2.17 22.74
N ALA A 961 -1.67 -2.39 22.08
CA ALA A 961 -2.85 -1.52 22.14
C ALA A 961 -3.95 -2.07 23.07
N ALA A 962 -4.05 -3.39 23.25
CA ALA A 962 -4.90 -4.07 24.24
C ALA A 962 -4.48 -3.71 25.68
N CYS A 963 -3.29 -3.12 25.77
CA CYS A 963 -2.67 -2.41 26.86
C CYS A 963 -3.50 -1.33 27.57
N CYS A 964 -4.67 -0.93 27.07
CA CYS A 964 -5.50 0.09 27.71
C CYS A 964 -5.96 -0.29 29.13
N LYS A 965 -5.98 -1.60 29.46
CA LYS A 965 -6.34 -2.10 30.79
C LYS A 965 -5.10 -2.61 31.50
N ALA A 966 -4.50 -1.73 32.29
CA ALA A 966 -3.43 -2.06 33.21
C ALA A 966 -4.02 -2.47 34.56
N CYS A 967 -3.51 -3.56 35.13
CA CYS A 967 -3.78 -3.93 36.51
C CYS A 967 -3.46 -2.74 37.42
N ALA A 968 -4.41 -2.33 38.27
CA ALA A 968 -4.27 -1.12 39.08
C ALA A 968 -3.05 -1.18 40.04
N GLY A 969 -2.64 -2.38 40.45
CA GLY A 969 -1.45 -2.63 41.26
C GLY A 969 -0.15 -2.59 40.45
N CYS A 970 0.18 -3.68 39.75
CA CYS A 970 1.47 -3.84 39.08
C CYS A 970 1.57 -3.21 37.68
N ARG A 971 0.50 -2.61 37.16
CA ARG A 971 0.40 -2.10 35.78
C ARG A 971 0.55 -3.14 34.67
N CYS A 972 0.60 -4.42 35.02
CA CYS A 972 0.61 -5.54 34.07
C CYS A 972 -0.65 -5.50 33.19
N ARG A 973 -0.51 -5.91 31.94
CA ARG A 973 -1.52 -5.62 30.92
C ARG A 973 -2.30 -6.86 30.52
N TYR A 974 -3.58 -6.67 30.25
CA TYR A 974 -4.52 -7.71 29.81
C TYR A 974 -5.35 -7.18 28.66
N CYS A 975 -5.57 -8.01 27.63
CA CYS A 975 -6.38 -7.61 26.48
C CYS A 975 -7.87 -7.41 26.85
N SER A 976 -8.35 -8.09 27.88
CA SER A 976 -9.72 -7.97 28.37
C SER A 976 -9.82 -8.19 29.88
N VAL A 977 -10.93 -7.75 30.48
CA VAL A 977 -11.25 -8.04 31.88
C VAL A 977 -11.44 -9.55 32.10
N ALA A 978 -11.93 -10.27 31.09
CA ALA A 978 -12.06 -11.72 31.13
C ALA A 978 -10.68 -12.38 31.25
N CYS A 979 -9.70 -11.97 30.45
CA CYS A 979 -8.32 -12.46 30.56
C CYS A 979 -7.69 -12.12 31.92
N GLN A 980 -7.92 -10.91 32.44
CA GLN A 980 -7.45 -10.56 33.78
C GLN A 980 -8.06 -11.46 34.86
N LYS A 981 -9.38 -11.72 34.79
CA LYS A 981 -10.08 -12.59 35.74
C LYS A 981 -9.61 -14.04 35.67
N ALA A 982 -9.40 -14.56 34.46
CA ALA A 982 -8.90 -15.90 34.22
C ALA A 982 -7.49 -16.09 34.83
N ASP A 983 -6.61 -15.10 34.65
CA ASP A 983 -5.23 -15.14 35.17
C ASP A 983 -5.12 -14.71 36.64
N TRP A 984 -6.16 -14.15 37.23
CA TRP A 984 -6.08 -13.47 38.54
C TRP A 984 -5.50 -14.36 39.65
N LYS A 985 -5.84 -15.65 39.67
CA LYS A 985 -5.34 -16.60 40.70
C LYS A 985 -3.81 -16.67 40.71
N ARG A 986 -3.20 -16.79 39.53
CA ARG A 986 -1.74 -16.80 39.34
C ARG A 986 -1.16 -15.40 39.55
N HIS A 987 -1.80 -14.40 38.95
CA HIS A 987 -1.33 -13.02 38.93
C HIS A 987 -1.27 -12.36 40.31
N LYS A 988 -2.20 -12.67 41.21
CA LYS A 988 -2.37 -11.98 42.50
C LYS A 988 -1.07 -11.91 43.32
N HIS A 989 -0.28 -12.99 43.32
CA HIS A 989 0.98 -13.06 44.07
C HIS A 989 2.07 -12.21 43.40
N ALA A 990 2.24 -12.34 42.08
CA ALA A 990 3.17 -11.52 41.30
C ALA A 990 2.82 -10.03 41.36
N CYS A 991 1.53 -9.69 41.28
CA CYS A 991 1.02 -8.32 41.36
C CYS A 991 1.42 -7.63 42.67
N LYS A 992 1.32 -8.33 43.81
CA LYS A 992 1.77 -7.81 45.11
C LYS A 992 3.27 -7.54 45.13
N ARG A 993 4.08 -8.48 44.64
CA ARG A 993 5.55 -8.34 44.56
C ARG A 993 5.96 -7.16 43.68
N MET A 994 5.35 -7.05 42.50
CA MET A 994 5.60 -5.95 41.57
C MET A 994 5.08 -4.60 42.05
N ALA A 995 3.91 -4.56 42.71
CA ALA A 995 3.41 -3.31 43.28
C ALA A 995 4.36 -2.79 44.37
N ALA A 996 4.95 -3.69 45.17
CA ALA A 996 6.00 -3.34 46.13
C ALA A 996 7.28 -2.84 45.44
N ALA A 997 7.74 -3.53 44.38
CA ALA A 997 8.92 -3.12 43.61
C ALA A 997 8.70 -1.85 42.76
N GLY A 998 7.46 -1.57 42.37
CA GLY A 998 7.07 -0.41 41.57
C GLY A 998 6.91 0.88 42.39
N GLN A 999 6.66 0.78 43.70
CA GLN A 999 6.66 1.93 44.60
C GLN A 999 8.05 2.55 44.80
N SER A 1000 9.13 1.83 44.46
CA SER A 1000 10.51 2.33 44.48
C SER A 1000 11.01 2.91 43.15
N CYS A 1001 10.22 2.87 42.07
CA CYS A 1001 10.65 3.24 40.71
C CYS A 1001 9.81 4.38 40.08
N VAL A 1002 8.99 5.10 40.86
CA VAL A 1002 8.25 6.31 40.40
C VAL A 1002 8.93 7.57 40.92
#